data_AF-A0A815XN36-F1
#
_entry.id   AF-A0A815XN36-F1
#
_cell.length_a   1.000
_cell.length_b   1.000
_cell.length_c   1.000
_cell.angle_alpha   90.00
_cell.angle_beta   90.00
_cell.angle_gamma   90.00
#
_symmetry.space_group_name_H-M   'P 1'
#
loop_
_entity.id
_entity.type
_entity.pdbx_description
1 polymer ?
#
loop_
_entity_poly.entity_id
_entity_poly.type
_entity_poly.pdbx_seq_one_letter_code
_entity_poly.pdbx_strand_id
1 'polypeptide(L)'
;MSTTLISFYTNLSRQITTYFGSTVLVVGVVGGILNLIVFLSLRTFRENSCAFYLIFMSLANLIHLLTSLSGHIIIFGFGYDWTVITTFLCKSRVAHIQLWLLTSFTCACFAIIDQFLSTSFNPRWHRWCNIKLARYVIAATIIFWSIHSIPSVIYYNIVTSPLYPNQQACIITNGIFQAYSSFGFGLVLMGVLPLTTMTVFGLLAYYNIQNLAYRTVPLVRRELDKQLTYMVLIQLIYNFFVLSPYVVTNIASFYLPNDDLTKCLKIVSVDWHNCYFAHVDLHIYIIPKEVWKNNQNLAENDAMTNAVSVGFVRVPDDLTIADLRRHIFDISNDMSNFPKKFLYLRSVGRCLTKVKQQQEKELKVKNYRPPMAFAPEIYLLEDSRKRDANANFLRESPINRSSANDYSWEHADDKSLLLDPLPWQKSALNPTNQLIVSPKVSPRRLVKVREEQERLYLQQEQLARKRRQIEDQQEREQAAVKIQAAFRNYRQRRSQPHEEDVVLEIDRLEEEASKLTSLKEAEERNVLKVSHRLDKLRTKRFELETNRDLVVRRLQQLQAQVAHQRRKEKDLWKQKYILEKNRPTSNDHADLHDRLDQVTMRLNHTTKVRQQAEYESRLLRQELQQISSTLNGIQKYRFPKQATDPISLNITLKY
;
A
#
# COMPACT_ATOMS: atom_id res chain seq x y z
N MET A 1 -14.86 44.13 14.62
CA MET A 1 -14.57 43.22 15.76
C MET A 1 -14.09 44.03 16.96
N SER A 2 -14.43 43.63 18.19
CA SER A 2 -13.88 44.28 19.39
C SER A 2 -12.40 43.96 19.55
N THR A 3 -11.62 44.90 20.08
CA THR A 3 -10.17 44.73 20.34
C THR A 3 -9.87 43.55 21.27
N THR A 4 -10.79 43.24 22.19
CA THR A 4 -10.74 42.09 23.10
C THR A 4 -10.89 40.75 22.40
N LEU A 5 -11.69 40.68 21.34
CA LEU A 5 -11.91 39.46 20.59
C LEU A 5 -10.68 39.14 19.72
N ILE A 6 -10.07 40.17 19.13
CA ILE A 6 -8.83 40.04 18.33
C ILE A 6 -7.67 39.57 19.22
N SER A 7 -7.52 40.14 20.42
CA SER A 7 -6.47 39.71 21.36
C SER A 7 -6.68 38.28 21.87
N PHE A 8 -7.93 37.87 22.09
CA PHE A 8 -8.25 36.48 22.44
C PHE A 8 -7.86 35.50 21.33
N TYR A 9 -8.28 35.75 20.07
CA TYR A 9 -7.97 34.86 18.95
C TYR A 9 -6.47 34.79 18.63
N THR A 10 -5.76 35.91 18.71
CA THR A 10 -4.31 35.94 18.48
C THR A 10 -3.55 35.17 19.57
N ASN A 11 -3.97 35.28 20.84
CA ASN A 11 -3.38 34.48 21.92
C ASN A 11 -3.70 32.99 21.78
N LEU A 12 -4.93 32.66 21.39
CA LEU A 12 -5.34 31.28 21.14
C LEU A 12 -4.55 30.64 19.99
N SER A 13 -4.45 31.33 18.85
CA SER A 13 -3.65 30.90 17.70
C SER A 13 -2.19 30.68 18.12
N ARG A 14 -1.59 31.61 18.86
CA ARG A 14 -0.22 31.46 19.39
C ARG A 14 -0.05 30.20 20.25
N GLN A 15 -0.99 29.92 21.16
CA GLN A 15 -0.93 28.73 22.00
C GLN A 15 -1.07 27.44 21.20
N ILE A 16 -1.97 27.42 20.21
CA ILE A 16 -2.13 26.28 19.29
C ILE A 16 -0.83 26.07 18.53
N THR A 17 -0.32 27.10 17.84
CA THR A 17 0.91 26.97 17.06
C THR A 17 2.10 26.49 17.90
N THR A 18 2.25 26.98 19.14
CA THR A 18 3.35 26.57 20.02
C THR A 18 3.19 25.14 20.53
N TYR A 19 2.11 24.82 21.25
CA TYR A 19 1.97 23.52 21.92
C TYR A 19 1.63 22.41 20.94
N PHE A 20 0.64 22.66 20.09
CA PHE A 20 0.19 21.67 19.13
C PHE A 20 1.23 21.52 18.01
N GLY A 21 1.76 22.63 17.47
CA GLY A 21 2.81 22.59 16.45
C GLY A 21 4.07 21.86 16.91
N SER A 22 4.54 22.10 18.14
CA SER A 22 5.70 21.38 18.69
C SER A 22 5.45 19.88 18.84
N THR A 23 4.23 19.51 19.24
CA THR A 23 3.84 18.09 19.36
C THR A 23 3.86 17.40 18.00
N VAL A 24 3.29 18.04 16.97
CA VAL A 24 3.32 17.52 15.59
C VAL A 24 4.74 17.43 15.05
N LEU A 25 5.60 18.41 15.35
CA LEU A 25 7.00 18.38 14.95
C LEU A 25 7.70 17.14 15.53
N VAL A 26 7.57 16.90 16.84
CA VAL A 26 8.22 15.75 17.51
C VAL A 26 7.67 14.43 16.97
N VAL A 27 6.34 14.26 16.95
CA VAL A 27 5.71 13.02 16.49
C VAL A 27 6.00 12.78 15.00
N GLY A 28 5.94 13.83 14.17
CA GLY A 28 6.21 13.74 12.74
C GLY A 28 7.66 13.40 12.42
N VAL A 29 8.62 13.94 13.17
CA VAL A 29 10.05 13.58 13.00
C VAL A 29 10.30 12.14 13.41
N VAL A 30 9.81 11.72 14.58
CA VAL A 30 9.97 10.34 15.05
C VAL A 30 9.30 9.36 14.09
N GLY A 31 8.05 9.63 13.70
CA GLY A 31 7.30 8.81 12.74
C GLY A 31 7.96 8.76 11.37
N GLY A 32 8.46 9.88 10.87
CA GLY A 32 9.18 9.97 9.59
C GLY A 32 10.47 9.14 9.58
N ILE A 33 11.25 9.21 10.65
CA ILE A 33 12.48 8.41 10.81
C ILE A 33 12.14 6.92 10.89
N LEU A 34 11.16 6.53 11.70
CA LEU A 34 10.73 5.12 11.80
C LEU A 34 10.23 4.59 10.45
N ASN A 35 9.47 5.39 9.70
CA ASN A 35 8.98 5.02 8.37
C ASN A 35 10.15 4.78 7.38
N LEU A 36 11.16 5.66 7.40
CA LEU A 36 12.37 5.47 6.60
C LEU A 36 13.14 4.21 7.01
N ILE A 37 13.27 3.92 8.31
CA ILE A 37 13.92 2.69 8.81
C ILE A 37 13.19 1.45 8.28
N VAL A 38 11.85 1.43 8.33
CA VAL A 38 11.05 0.30 7.82
C VAL A 38 11.29 0.07 6.33
N PHE A 39 11.21 1.11 5.50
CA PHE A 39 11.43 0.95 4.06
C PHE A 39 12.88 0.63 3.67
N LEU A 40 13.86 1.16 4.40
CA LEU A 40 15.28 0.95 4.11
C LEU A 40 15.79 -0.39 4.65
N SER A 41 15.19 -0.94 5.70
CA SER A 41 15.63 -2.21 6.30
C SER A 41 15.30 -3.42 5.44
N LEU A 42 14.17 -3.40 4.73
CA LEU A 42 13.66 -4.53 3.97
C LEU A 42 14.07 -4.47 2.50
N ARG A 43 14.88 -5.44 2.05
CA ARG A 43 15.35 -5.54 0.66
C ARG A 43 14.21 -5.58 -0.36
N THR A 44 13.09 -6.21 -0.02
CA THR A 44 11.89 -6.31 -0.87
C THR A 44 11.27 -4.95 -1.19
N PHE A 45 11.29 -4.01 -0.25
CA PHE A 45 10.83 -2.64 -0.49
C PHE A 45 11.84 -1.83 -1.28
N ARG A 46 13.14 -1.97 -1.01
CA ARG A 46 14.20 -1.22 -1.76
C ARG A 46 14.28 -1.56 -3.24
N GLU A 47 13.89 -2.77 -3.63
CA GLU A 47 13.90 -3.21 -5.04
C GLU A 47 12.59 -2.90 -5.77
N ASN A 48 11.55 -2.40 -5.08
CA ASN A 48 10.25 -2.07 -5.65
C ASN A 48 10.19 -0.57 -6.03
N SER A 49 9.72 -0.26 -7.24
CA SER A 49 9.64 1.12 -7.77
C SER A 49 8.67 2.01 -6.98
N CYS A 50 7.46 1.51 -6.67
CA CYS A 50 6.46 2.24 -5.88
C CYS A 50 7.00 2.58 -4.49
N ALA A 51 7.56 1.59 -3.78
CA ALA A 51 8.15 1.80 -2.47
C ALA A 51 9.33 2.79 -2.50
N PHE A 52 10.09 2.84 -3.60
CA PHE A 52 11.16 3.81 -3.78
C PHE A 52 10.65 5.26 -3.85
N TYR A 53 9.52 5.50 -4.53
CA TYR A 53 8.86 6.81 -4.50
C TYR A 53 8.39 7.18 -3.09
N LEU A 54 7.90 6.21 -2.32
CA LEU A 54 7.42 6.41 -0.94
C LEU A 54 8.56 6.71 0.05
N ILE A 55 9.75 6.15 -0.17
CA ILE A 55 10.97 6.52 0.57
C ILE A 55 11.32 7.98 0.33
N PHE A 56 11.36 8.42 -0.93
CA PHE A 56 11.68 9.81 -1.26
C PHE A 56 10.61 10.79 -0.81
N MET A 57 9.33 10.42 -0.91
CA MET A 57 8.22 11.17 -0.33
C MET A 57 8.42 11.36 1.18
N SER A 58 8.79 10.29 1.91
CA SER A 58 9.03 10.36 3.35
C SER A 58 10.23 11.24 3.70
N LEU A 59 11.30 11.18 2.90
CA LEU A 59 12.46 12.06 3.06
C LEU A 59 12.09 13.54 2.82
N ALA A 60 11.37 13.81 1.73
CA ALA A 60 10.89 15.16 1.41
C ALA A 60 9.95 15.70 2.49
N ASN A 61 9.05 14.88 3.01
CA ASN A 61 8.17 15.24 4.13
C ASN A 61 8.95 15.56 5.40
N LEU A 62 9.99 14.80 5.73
CA LEU A 62 10.82 15.05 6.91
C LEU A 62 11.57 16.39 6.78
N ILE A 63 12.17 16.66 5.61
CA ILE A 63 12.87 17.93 5.35
C ILE A 63 11.89 19.11 5.37
N HIS A 64 10.73 18.95 4.73
CA HIS A 64 9.69 19.97 4.73
C HIS A 64 9.17 20.25 6.15
N LEU A 65 8.91 19.22 6.95
CA LEU A 65 8.47 19.36 8.34
C LEU A 65 9.49 20.15 9.17
N LEU A 66 10.77 19.76 9.08
CA LEU A 66 11.85 20.41 9.84
C LEU A 66 12.06 21.87 9.45
N THR A 67 11.84 22.25 8.20
CA THR A 67 12.09 23.63 7.73
C THR A 67 10.86 24.52 7.74
N SER A 68 9.70 23.97 7.39
CA SER A 68 8.42 24.68 7.32
C SER A 68 7.81 24.86 8.71
N LEU A 69 7.53 23.76 9.42
CA LEU A 69 6.80 23.80 10.68
C LEU A 69 7.65 24.43 11.80
N SER A 70 8.94 24.10 11.90
CA SER A 70 9.84 24.74 12.87
C SER A 70 9.91 26.26 12.63
N GLY A 71 10.02 26.69 11.36
CA GLY A 71 10.00 28.10 11.01
C GLY A 71 8.66 28.76 11.35
N HIS A 72 7.54 28.06 11.18
CA HIS A 72 6.20 28.55 11.53
C HIS A 72 6.02 28.70 13.04
N ILE A 73 6.49 27.74 13.84
CA ILE A 73 6.45 27.80 15.32
C ILE A 73 7.27 28.99 15.83
N ILE A 74 8.47 29.22 15.30
CA ILE A 74 9.32 30.34 15.71
C ILE A 74 8.64 31.69 15.42
N ILE A 75 8.06 31.85 14.23
CA ILE A 75 7.43 33.11 13.82
C ILE A 75 6.12 33.36 14.58
N PHE A 76 5.18 32.42 14.52
CA PHE A 76 3.82 32.62 15.04
C PHE A 76 3.64 32.20 16.49
N GLY A 77 4.39 31.18 16.94
CA GLY A 77 4.36 30.71 18.33
C GLY A 77 5.19 31.59 19.27
N PHE A 78 6.39 31.99 18.86
CA PHE A 78 7.29 32.79 19.69
C PHE A 78 7.33 34.28 19.33
N GLY A 79 6.80 34.68 18.17
CA GLY A 79 6.79 36.08 17.73
C GLY A 79 8.15 36.54 17.18
N TYR A 80 9.04 35.62 16.82
CA TYR A 80 10.38 35.94 16.31
C TYR A 80 10.44 35.72 14.80
N ASP A 81 10.38 36.81 14.02
CA ASP A 81 10.52 36.70 12.57
C ASP A 81 12.00 36.68 12.14
N TRP A 82 12.55 35.47 12.07
CA TRP A 82 13.91 35.25 11.58
C TRP A 82 14.07 35.50 10.08
N THR A 83 12.98 35.58 9.30
CA THR A 83 13.06 35.79 7.85
C THR A 83 13.48 37.20 7.48
N VAL A 84 13.29 38.17 8.38
CA VAL A 84 13.70 39.56 8.17
C VAL A 84 15.13 39.86 8.59
N ILE A 85 15.85 38.89 9.20
CA ILE A 85 17.25 39.08 9.62
C ILE A 85 18.17 39.29 8.40
N THR A 86 17.97 38.50 7.34
CA THR A 86 18.75 38.63 6.11
C THR A 86 17.88 38.38 4.89
N THR A 87 18.20 39.08 3.80
CA THR A 87 17.55 38.87 2.49
C THR A 87 17.71 37.42 2.01
N PHE A 88 18.82 36.76 2.37
CA PHE A 88 19.05 35.35 2.06
C PHE A 88 18.02 34.43 2.73
N LEU A 89 17.74 34.61 4.03
CA LEU A 89 16.77 33.79 4.76
C LEU A 89 15.34 34.00 4.26
N CYS A 90 14.95 35.24 3.96
CA CYS A 90 13.67 35.55 3.33
C CYS A 90 13.46 34.77 2.02
N LYS A 91 14.44 34.81 1.13
CA LYS A 91 14.38 34.18 -0.21
C LYS A 91 14.50 32.66 -0.16
N SER A 92 15.50 32.16 0.57
CA SER A 92 15.83 30.73 0.59
C SER A 92 14.76 29.90 1.30
N ARG A 93 14.12 30.41 2.35
CA ARG A 93 13.07 29.70 3.09
C ARG A 93 11.92 29.30 2.16
N VAL A 94 11.39 30.24 1.38
CA VAL A 94 10.22 29.98 0.53
C VAL A 94 10.60 29.04 -0.62
N ALA A 95 11.74 29.24 -1.25
CA ALA A 95 12.23 28.35 -2.31
C ALA A 95 12.42 26.91 -1.80
N HIS A 96 12.98 26.75 -0.59
CA HIS A 96 13.16 25.44 0.03
C HIS A 96 11.82 24.77 0.35
N ILE A 97 10.87 25.53 0.92
CA ILE A 97 9.52 25.03 1.22
C ILE A 97 8.82 24.52 -0.05
N GLN A 98 8.87 25.28 -1.15
CA GLN A 98 8.26 24.89 -2.42
C GLN A 98 8.89 23.63 -3.01
N LEU A 99 10.23 23.56 -3.02
CA LEU A 99 10.97 22.42 -3.54
C LEU A 99 10.53 21.10 -2.91
N TRP A 100 10.57 21.00 -1.57
CA TRP A 100 10.30 19.74 -0.88
C TRP A 100 8.83 19.38 -0.84
N LEU A 101 7.95 20.38 -0.77
CA LEU A 101 6.51 20.15 -0.77
C LEU A 101 6.04 19.59 -2.12
N LEU A 102 6.47 20.20 -3.23
CA LEU A 102 6.14 19.72 -4.58
C LEU A 102 6.82 18.38 -4.90
N THR A 103 8.04 18.17 -4.42
CA THR A 103 8.71 16.86 -4.51
C THR A 103 7.90 15.78 -3.78
N SER A 104 7.39 16.06 -2.58
CA SER A 104 6.55 15.11 -1.85
C SER A 104 5.26 14.76 -2.60
N PHE A 105 4.50 15.76 -3.06
CA PHE A 105 3.26 15.51 -3.80
C PHE A 105 3.51 14.77 -5.11
N THR A 106 4.56 15.12 -5.85
CA THR A 106 4.90 14.40 -7.08
C THR A 106 5.31 12.95 -6.82
N CYS A 107 6.10 12.69 -5.77
CA CYS A 107 6.41 11.31 -5.36
C CYS A 107 5.16 10.53 -4.95
N ALA A 108 4.19 11.15 -4.27
CA ALA A 108 2.91 10.53 -3.95
C ALA A 108 2.12 10.16 -5.23
N CYS A 109 2.08 11.07 -6.20
CA CYS A 109 1.45 10.83 -7.50
C CYS A 109 2.16 9.71 -8.29
N PHE A 110 3.50 9.69 -8.31
CA PHE A 110 4.24 8.62 -8.96
C PHE A 110 4.07 7.27 -8.26
N ALA A 111 3.99 7.25 -6.93
CA ALA A 111 3.72 6.01 -6.19
C ALA A 111 2.36 5.41 -6.58
N ILE A 112 1.29 6.21 -6.65
CA ILE A 112 -0.03 5.67 -7.03
C ILE A 112 -0.12 5.30 -8.51
N ILE A 113 0.53 6.05 -9.39
CA ILE A 113 0.62 5.69 -10.81
C ILE A 113 1.39 4.37 -10.97
N ASP A 114 2.54 4.23 -10.30
CA ASP A 114 3.32 2.99 -10.33
C ASP A 114 2.52 1.82 -9.76
N GLN A 115 1.72 2.05 -8.72
CA GLN A 115 0.84 1.03 -8.15
C GLN A 115 -0.32 0.64 -9.08
N PHE A 116 -0.90 1.58 -9.81
CA PHE A 116 -1.87 1.28 -10.86
C PHE A 116 -1.22 0.45 -11.98
N LEU A 117 -0.04 0.86 -12.44
CA LEU A 117 0.69 0.18 -13.49
C LEU A 117 1.07 -1.24 -13.07
N SER A 118 1.55 -1.43 -11.83
CA SER A 118 1.99 -2.72 -11.27
C SER A 118 0.86 -3.72 -11.04
N THR A 119 -0.36 -3.23 -10.81
CA THR A 119 -1.57 -4.04 -10.60
C THR A 119 -2.36 -4.29 -11.88
N SER A 120 -1.98 -3.68 -12.99
CA SER A 120 -2.72 -3.75 -14.26
C SER A 120 -2.73 -5.15 -14.90
N PHE A 121 -3.71 -5.40 -15.76
CA PHE A 121 -3.84 -6.70 -16.43
C PHE A 121 -2.81 -6.93 -17.53
N ASN A 122 -2.45 -5.86 -18.25
CA ASN A 122 -1.64 -5.95 -19.44
C ASN A 122 -0.13 -5.90 -19.08
N PRO A 123 0.63 -6.98 -19.37
CA PRO A 123 2.04 -7.09 -18.99
C PRO A 123 2.96 -6.00 -19.56
N ARG A 124 2.53 -5.28 -20.60
CA ARG A 124 3.29 -4.15 -21.16
C ARG A 124 3.43 -3.00 -20.16
N TRP A 125 2.39 -2.74 -19.38
CA TRP A 125 2.39 -1.66 -18.38
C TRP A 125 3.32 -1.96 -17.21
N HIS A 126 3.45 -3.24 -16.80
CA HIS A 126 4.41 -3.66 -15.77
C HIS A 126 5.86 -3.33 -16.12
N ARG A 127 6.21 -3.17 -17.40
CA ARG A 127 7.59 -2.86 -17.82
C ARG A 127 8.04 -1.46 -17.37
N TRP A 128 7.08 -0.55 -17.15
CA TRP A 128 7.34 0.79 -16.67
C TRP A 128 7.65 0.83 -15.17
N CYS A 129 7.20 -0.17 -14.41
CA CYS A 129 7.51 -0.35 -13.00
C CYS A 129 8.94 -0.89 -12.81
N ASN A 130 9.92 -0.04 -13.09
CA ASN A 130 11.34 -0.38 -13.02
C ASN A 130 12.09 0.58 -12.10
N ILE A 131 12.82 0.03 -11.13
CA ILE A 131 13.61 0.81 -10.17
C ILE A 131 14.65 1.73 -10.83
N LYS A 132 15.20 1.36 -12.00
CA LYS A 132 16.13 2.22 -12.74
C LYS A 132 15.42 3.46 -13.26
N LEU A 133 14.24 3.27 -13.84
CA LEU A 133 13.41 4.38 -14.31
C LEU A 133 13.00 5.27 -13.15
N ALA A 134 12.59 4.67 -12.02
CA ALA A 134 12.21 5.42 -10.83
C ALA A 134 13.34 6.35 -10.33
N ARG A 135 14.59 5.89 -10.33
CA ARG A 135 15.76 6.73 -9.99
C ARG A 135 15.92 7.93 -10.92
N TYR A 136 15.81 7.73 -12.23
CA TYR A 136 15.88 8.82 -13.20
C TYR A 136 14.72 9.81 -13.05
N VAL A 137 13.50 9.31 -12.84
CA VAL A 137 12.30 10.13 -12.64
C VAL A 137 12.44 11.01 -11.40
N ILE A 138 12.92 10.46 -10.28
CA ILE A 138 13.13 11.25 -9.05
C ILE A 138 14.22 12.30 -9.25
N ALA A 139 15.34 11.95 -9.88
CA ALA A 139 16.41 12.92 -10.17
C ALA A 139 15.89 14.08 -11.04
N ALA A 140 15.15 13.76 -12.11
CA ALA A 140 14.51 14.75 -12.97
C ALA A 140 13.49 15.60 -12.21
N THR A 141 12.72 15.01 -11.29
CA THR A 141 11.72 15.70 -10.46
C THR A 141 12.38 16.73 -9.55
N ILE A 142 13.47 16.37 -8.88
CA ILE A 142 14.22 17.28 -8.00
C ILE A 142 14.80 18.45 -8.81
N ILE A 143 15.37 18.18 -9.99
CA ILE A 143 15.90 19.23 -10.88
C ILE A 143 14.78 20.16 -11.33
N PHE A 144 13.66 19.61 -11.79
CA PHE A 144 12.50 20.37 -12.24
C PHE A 144 11.96 21.30 -11.15
N TRP A 145 11.77 20.78 -9.93
CA TRP A 145 11.28 21.60 -8.82
C TRP A 145 12.32 22.60 -8.29
N SER A 146 13.61 22.31 -8.45
CA SER A 146 14.67 23.27 -8.13
C SER A 146 14.62 24.46 -9.08
N ILE A 147 14.43 24.22 -10.38
CA ILE A 147 14.27 25.28 -11.39
C ILE A 147 12.98 26.08 -11.13
N HIS A 148 11.88 25.38 -10.85
CA HIS A 148 10.59 25.99 -10.53
C HIS A 148 10.65 26.91 -9.29
N SER A 149 11.55 26.62 -8.33
CA SER A 149 11.70 27.42 -7.10
C SER A 149 12.54 28.70 -7.29
N ILE A 150 13.22 28.88 -8.43
CA ILE A 150 14.09 30.04 -8.71
C ILE A 150 13.32 31.38 -8.67
N PRO A 151 12.12 31.53 -9.27
CA PRO A 151 11.35 32.78 -9.20
C PRO A 151 11.06 33.24 -7.77
N SER A 152 10.88 32.31 -6.82
CA SER A 152 10.70 32.64 -5.40
C SER A 152 11.93 33.31 -4.81
N VAL A 153 13.14 32.93 -5.25
CA VAL A 153 14.38 33.60 -4.83
C VAL A 153 14.50 35.00 -5.43
N ILE A 154 13.95 35.23 -6.62
CA ILE A 154 14.04 36.53 -7.32
C ILE A 154 13.04 37.54 -6.74
N TYR A 155 11.78 37.13 -6.55
CA TYR A 155 10.66 38.04 -6.30
C TYR A 155 10.28 38.22 -4.82
N TYR A 156 10.85 37.45 -3.89
CA TYR A 156 10.70 37.72 -2.45
C TYR A 156 11.76 38.72 -1.99
N ASN A 157 11.35 39.76 -1.26
CA ASN A 157 12.27 40.69 -0.60
C ASN A 157 11.71 41.16 0.75
N ILE A 158 12.59 41.75 1.56
CA ILE A 158 12.21 42.39 2.80
C ILE A 158 11.70 43.80 2.47
N VAL A 159 10.47 44.11 2.88
CA VAL A 159 9.85 45.43 2.67
C VAL A 159 9.43 45.99 4.03
N THR A 160 9.68 47.28 4.24
CA THR A 160 9.23 48.02 5.42
C THR A 160 7.81 48.54 5.19
N SER A 161 6.92 48.36 6.17
CA SER A 161 5.55 48.85 6.07
C SER A 161 5.51 50.38 6.00
N PRO A 162 4.80 50.99 5.03
CA PRO A 162 4.69 52.44 4.94
C PRO A 162 3.88 53.06 6.10
N LEU A 163 3.06 52.26 6.78
CA LEU A 163 2.25 52.69 7.94
C LEU A 163 2.98 52.55 9.28
N TYR A 164 3.97 51.64 9.36
CA TYR A 164 4.72 51.35 10.58
C TYR A 164 6.19 51.12 10.23
N PRO A 165 7.05 52.16 10.29
CA PRO A 165 8.42 52.10 9.79
C PRO A 165 9.34 51.11 10.54
N ASN A 166 8.93 50.65 11.73
CA ASN A 166 9.65 49.64 12.51
C ASN A 166 9.22 48.20 12.19
N GLN A 167 8.26 48.01 11.28
CA GLN A 167 7.73 46.70 10.93
C GLN A 167 8.19 46.29 9.53
N GLN A 168 9.04 45.27 9.49
CA GLN A 168 9.54 44.65 8.26
C GLN A 168 8.83 43.32 8.02
N ALA A 169 8.61 42.98 6.75
CA ALA A 169 8.05 41.69 6.37
C ALA A 169 8.73 41.15 5.10
N CYS A 170 8.91 39.83 5.05
CA CYS A 170 9.35 39.12 3.86
C CYS A 170 8.13 38.85 2.95
N ILE A 171 7.99 39.60 1.86
CA ILE A 171 6.82 39.57 0.98
C ILE A 171 7.20 39.45 -0.51
N ILE A 172 6.22 39.11 -1.34
CA ILE A 172 6.35 39.10 -2.79
C ILE A 172 6.29 40.53 -3.32
N THR A 173 7.27 40.96 -4.12
CA THR A 173 7.33 42.32 -4.68
C THR A 173 6.66 42.46 -6.04
N ASN A 174 6.50 41.35 -6.78
CA ASN A 174 5.95 41.36 -8.14
C ASN A 174 4.50 40.85 -8.15
N GLY A 175 3.56 41.68 -8.62
CA GLY A 175 2.13 41.35 -8.63
C GLY A 175 1.76 40.14 -9.52
N ILE A 176 2.46 39.95 -10.65
CA ILE A 176 2.24 38.78 -11.53
C ILE A 176 2.68 37.51 -10.81
N PHE A 177 3.84 37.54 -10.17
CA PHE A 177 4.34 36.40 -9.40
C PHE A 177 3.47 36.12 -8.16
N GLN A 178 2.89 37.15 -7.53
CA GLN A 178 1.95 36.99 -6.43
C GLN A 178 0.65 36.29 -6.88
N ALA A 179 0.12 36.65 -8.06
CA ALA A 179 -1.01 35.95 -8.65
C ALA A 179 -0.65 34.48 -8.96
N TYR A 180 0.53 34.24 -9.55
CA TYR A 180 1.04 32.89 -9.78
C TYR A 180 1.18 32.08 -8.48
N SER A 181 1.76 32.66 -7.43
CA SER A 181 1.95 32.01 -6.14
C SER A 181 0.62 31.60 -5.51
N SER A 182 -0.43 32.42 -5.68
CA SER A 182 -1.75 32.16 -5.12
C SER A 182 -2.52 31.11 -5.92
N PHE A 183 -2.63 31.29 -7.23
CA PHE A 183 -3.46 30.45 -8.10
C PHE A 183 -2.67 29.30 -8.75
N GLY A 184 -1.53 29.59 -9.38
CA GLY A 184 -0.71 28.56 -10.02
C GLY A 184 -0.12 27.58 -9.02
N PHE A 185 0.63 28.08 -8.04
CA PHE A 185 1.24 27.24 -7.02
C PHE A 185 0.22 26.73 -5.99
N GLY A 186 -0.49 27.64 -5.31
CA GLY A 186 -1.39 27.28 -4.20
C GLY A 186 -2.61 26.44 -4.62
N LEU A 187 -3.32 26.83 -5.69
CA LEU A 187 -4.52 26.12 -6.12
C LEU A 187 -4.21 24.92 -7.01
N VAL A 188 -3.43 25.12 -8.08
CA VAL A 188 -3.23 24.09 -9.11
C VAL A 188 -2.19 23.06 -8.68
N LEU A 189 -0.96 23.48 -8.38
CA LEU A 189 0.15 22.54 -8.13
C LEU A 189 0.06 21.84 -6.77
N MET A 190 -0.41 22.53 -5.72
CA MET A 190 -0.57 21.94 -4.39
C MET A 190 -1.91 21.25 -4.20
N GLY A 191 -2.97 21.71 -4.88
CA GLY A 191 -4.33 21.25 -4.65
C GLY A 191 -4.85 20.34 -5.75
N VAL A 192 -5.32 20.94 -6.83
CA VAL A 192 -6.12 20.27 -7.86
C VAL A 192 -5.34 19.14 -8.55
N LEU A 193 -4.11 19.41 -8.97
CA LEU A 193 -3.31 18.45 -9.73
C LEU A 193 -2.98 17.16 -8.93
N PRO A 194 -2.41 17.23 -7.70
CA PRO A 194 -2.15 16.03 -6.93
C PRO A 194 -3.44 15.31 -6.50
N LEU A 195 -4.49 16.04 -6.12
CA LEU A 195 -5.75 15.39 -5.71
C LEU A 195 -6.42 14.64 -6.85
N THR A 196 -6.52 15.24 -8.03
CA THR A 196 -7.15 14.61 -9.20
C THR A 196 -6.36 13.40 -9.67
N THR A 197 -5.04 13.53 -9.80
CA THR A 197 -4.18 12.41 -10.21
C THR A 197 -4.22 11.27 -9.19
N MET A 198 -4.10 11.56 -7.90
CA MET A 198 -4.17 10.51 -6.86
C MET A 198 -5.54 9.85 -6.80
N THR A 199 -6.63 10.59 -7.00
CA THR A 199 -7.99 10.03 -6.98
C THR A 199 -8.21 9.10 -8.17
N VAL A 200 -7.89 9.54 -9.39
CA VAL A 200 -8.12 8.75 -10.60
C VAL A 200 -7.29 7.46 -10.58
N PHE A 201 -5.97 7.56 -10.37
CA PHE A 201 -5.11 6.38 -10.34
C PHE A 201 -5.31 5.52 -9.09
N GLY A 202 -5.72 6.12 -7.97
CA GLY A 202 -6.09 5.42 -6.75
C GLY A 202 -7.28 4.49 -6.94
N LEU A 203 -8.37 5.01 -7.51
CA LEU A 203 -9.56 4.22 -7.81
C LEU A 203 -9.27 3.10 -8.82
N LEU A 204 -8.47 3.39 -9.85
CA LEU A 204 -8.05 2.38 -10.82
C LEU A 204 -7.18 1.28 -10.20
N ALA A 205 -6.22 1.64 -9.34
CA ALA A 205 -5.38 0.67 -8.62
C ALA A 205 -6.22 -0.19 -7.66
N TYR A 206 -7.19 0.41 -6.97
CA TYR A 206 -8.13 -0.32 -6.12
C TYR A 206 -9.02 -1.29 -6.91
N TYR A 207 -9.55 -0.85 -8.05
CA TYR A 207 -10.34 -1.72 -8.92
C TYR A 207 -9.52 -2.92 -9.42
N ASN A 208 -8.28 -2.68 -9.84
CA ASN A 208 -7.37 -3.74 -10.30
C ASN A 208 -7.09 -4.76 -9.19
N ILE A 209 -6.92 -4.33 -7.94
CA ILE A 209 -6.55 -5.23 -6.85
C ILE A 209 -7.69 -6.14 -6.39
N GLN A 210 -8.93 -5.64 -6.42
CA GLN A 210 -10.12 -6.46 -6.14
C GLN A 210 -10.24 -7.61 -7.14
N ASN A 211 -9.91 -7.34 -8.41
CA ASN A 211 -9.93 -8.33 -9.47
C ASN A 211 -8.68 -9.23 -9.52
N LEU A 212 -7.60 -8.87 -8.80
CA LEU A 212 -6.35 -9.64 -8.74
C LEU A 212 -6.51 -10.98 -7.99
N ALA A 213 -7.59 -11.16 -7.23
CA ALA A 213 -7.80 -12.35 -6.40
C ALA A 213 -7.87 -13.68 -7.16
N TYR A 214 -8.15 -13.62 -8.47
CA TYR A 214 -8.33 -14.75 -9.36
C TYR A 214 -7.05 -15.19 -10.10
N ARG A 215 -5.90 -14.54 -9.87
CA ARG A 215 -4.68 -14.73 -10.69
C ARG A 215 -3.62 -15.63 -9.99
N THR A 216 -2.89 -16.42 -10.78
CA THR A 216 -1.74 -17.24 -10.34
C THR A 216 -0.47 -16.40 -10.15
N VAL A 217 -0.56 -15.32 -9.38
CA VAL A 217 0.61 -14.51 -8.97
C VAL A 217 1.21 -15.15 -7.71
N PRO A 218 2.53 -15.29 -7.59
CA PRO A 218 3.16 -15.82 -6.37
C PRO A 218 2.69 -15.04 -5.14
N LEU A 219 2.25 -15.78 -4.11
CA LEU A 219 1.56 -15.25 -2.92
C LEU A 219 2.29 -14.06 -2.27
N VAL A 220 3.62 -14.11 -2.22
CA VAL A 220 4.46 -13.06 -1.63
C VAL A 220 4.35 -11.73 -2.38
N ARG A 221 4.37 -11.77 -3.72
CA ARG A 221 4.26 -10.55 -4.55
C ARG A 221 2.87 -9.94 -4.44
N ARG A 222 1.84 -10.80 -4.46
CA ARG A 222 0.44 -10.37 -4.30
C ARG A 222 0.21 -9.65 -2.96
N GLU A 223 0.77 -10.16 -1.87
CA GLU A 223 0.59 -9.55 -0.55
C GLU A 223 1.34 -8.22 -0.44
N LEU A 224 2.54 -8.12 -1.02
CA LEU A 224 3.28 -6.86 -1.11
C LEU A 224 2.49 -5.79 -1.90
N ASP A 225 1.95 -6.16 -3.06
CA ASP A 225 1.17 -5.23 -3.90
C ASP A 225 -0.11 -4.78 -3.17
N LYS A 226 -0.75 -5.66 -2.38
CA LYS A 226 -1.87 -5.26 -1.50
C LYS A 226 -1.45 -4.27 -0.43
N GLN A 227 -0.38 -4.57 0.30
CA GLN A 227 0.12 -3.69 1.35
C GLN A 227 0.46 -2.30 0.80
N LEU A 228 1.14 -2.24 -0.35
CA LEU A 228 1.48 -0.98 -1.02
C LEU A 228 0.22 -0.25 -1.53
N THR A 229 -0.73 -0.93 -2.17
CA THR A 229 -2.00 -0.31 -2.58
C THR A 229 -2.77 0.25 -1.40
N TYR A 230 -2.92 -0.50 -0.29
CA TYR A 230 -3.59 0.01 0.90
C TYR A 230 -2.89 1.23 1.47
N MET A 231 -1.56 1.22 1.51
CA MET A 231 -0.80 2.35 2.02
C MET A 231 -1.02 3.61 1.18
N VAL A 232 -0.95 3.51 -0.14
CA VAL A 232 -1.14 4.68 -1.03
C VAL A 232 -2.61 5.15 -1.06
N LEU A 233 -3.58 4.24 -0.87
CA LEU A 233 -5.00 4.61 -0.72
C LEU A 233 -5.27 5.35 0.60
N ILE A 234 -4.67 4.91 1.71
CA ILE A 234 -4.75 5.63 2.98
C ILE A 234 -4.13 7.03 2.82
N GLN A 235 -3.00 7.13 2.12
CA GLN A 235 -2.37 8.43 1.80
C GLN A 235 -3.28 9.33 0.97
N LEU A 236 -4.01 8.78 -0.02
CA LEU A 236 -5.00 9.52 -0.81
C LEU A 236 -6.11 10.09 0.07
N ILE A 237 -6.72 9.26 0.92
CA ILE A 237 -7.79 9.68 1.82
C ILE A 237 -7.28 10.80 2.74
N TYR A 238 -6.10 10.61 3.32
CA TYR A 238 -5.47 11.62 4.17
C TYR A 238 -5.24 12.93 3.42
N ASN A 239 -4.60 12.89 2.24
CA ASN A 239 -4.33 14.06 1.43
C ASN A 239 -5.62 14.80 1.04
N PHE A 240 -6.71 14.08 0.75
CA PHE A 240 -8.01 14.70 0.46
C PHE A 240 -8.55 15.53 1.63
N PHE A 241 -8.56 14.98 2.85
CA PHE A 241 -9.04 15.69 4.03
C PHE A 241 -8.12 16.83 4.47
N VAL A 242 -6.81 16.71 4.24
CA VAL A 242 -5.82 17.70 4.65
C VAL A 242 -5.72 18.85 3.63
N LEU A 243 -5.75 18.57 2.33
CA LEU A 243 -5.65 19.59 1.27
C LEU A 243 -6.96 20.30 0.96
N SER A 244 -8.11 19.65 1.13
CA SER A 244 -9.40 20.25 0.76
C SER A 244 -9.70 21.57 1.49
N PRO A 245 -9.45 21.77 2.81
CA PRO A 245 -9.70 23.05 3.46
C PRO A 245 -8.80 24.16 2.94
N TYR A 246 -7.55 23.84 2.60
CA TYR A 246 -6.61 24.81 2.01
C TYR A 246 -7.06 25.24 0.61
N VAL A 247 -7.51 24.31 -0.22
CA VAL A 247 -8.05 24.61 -1.56
C VAL A 247 -9.33 25.43 -1.45
N VAL A 248 -10.28 25.03 -0.58
CA VAL A 248 -11.55 25.72 -0.37
C VAL A 248 -11.33 27.14 0.14
N THR A 249 -10.41 27.36 1.08
CA THR A 249 -10.12 28.71 1.59
C THR A 249 -9.46 29.61 0.55
N ASN A 250 -8.57 29.08 -0.29
CA ASN A 250 -8.01 29.84 -1.41
C ASN A 250 -9.09 30.25 -2.42
N ILE A 251 -9.98 29.33 -2.81
CA ILE A 251 -11.10 29.62 -3.71
C ILE A 251 -12.06 30.64 -3.07
N ALA A 252 -12.46 30.43 -1.82
CA ALA A 252 -13.36 31.33 -1.11
C ALA A 252 -12.80 32.75 -1.02
N SER A 253 -11.48 32.89 -0.83
CA SER A 253 -10.84 34.20 -0.75
C SER A 253 -10.77 34.98 -2.06
N PHE A 254 -10.94 34.30 -3.20
CA PHE A 254 -11.09 34.95 -4.49
C PHE A 254 -12.50 35.54 -4.64
N TYR A 255 -13.53 34.80 -4.23
CA TYR A 255 -14.92 35.24 -4.33
C TYR A 255 -15.35 36.19 -3.21
N LEU A 256 -14.74 36.11 -2.03
CA LEU A 256 -15.09 36.88 -0.82
C LEU A 256 -13.84 37.57 -0.23
N PRO A 257 -13.27 38.60 -0.91
CA PRO A 257 -12.00 39.21 -0.52
C PRO A 257 -12.06 40.08 0.76
N ASN A 258 -13.24 40.57 1.15
CA ASN A 258 -13.42 41.53 2.25
C ASN A 258 -14.15 40.96 3.48
N ASP A 259 -14.43 39.65 3.51
CA ASP A 259 -15.10 39.04 4.65
C ASP A 259 -14.08 38.68 5.75
N ASP A 260 -14.34 39.12 6.99
CA ASP A 260 -13.46 38.84 8.13
C ASP A 260 -13.47 37.34 8.47
N LEU A 261 -14.54 36.63 8.10
CA LEU A 261 -14.65 35.18 8.23
C LEU A 261 -13.66 34.43 7.32
N THR A 262 -13.42 34.88 6.09
CA THR A 262 -12.43 34.27 5.18
C THR A 262 -10.98 34.48 5.66
N LYS A 263 -10.69 35.59 6.35
CA LYS A 263 -9.38 35.83 6.97
C LYS A 263 -9.14 34.90 8.16
N CYS A 264 -10.14 34.73 9.03
CA CYS A 264 -10.09 33.76 10.13
C CYS A 264 -9.98 32.31 9.61
N LEU A 265 -10.76 31.95 8.59
CA LEU A 265 -10.71 30.63 7.96
C LEU A 265 -9.34 30.33 7.32
N LYS A 266 -8.62 31.33 6.78
CA LYS A 266 -7.24 31.15 6.28
C LYS A 266 -6.23 30.81 7.37
N ILE A 267 -6.34 31.46 8.53
CA ILE A 267 -5.48 31.17 9.69
C ILE A 267 -5.77 29.75 10.16
N VAL A 268 -7.06 29.43 10.34
CA VAL A 268 -7.51 28.10 10.75
C VAL A 268 -7.19 27.02 9.72
N SER A 269 -7.23 27.28 8.40
CA SER A 269 -6.96 26.27 7.36
C SER A 269 -5.47 25.99 7.15
N VAL A 270 -4.60 26.99 7.32
CA VAL A 270 -3.14 26.83 7.32
C VAL A 270 -2.70 26.08 8.59
N ASP A 271 -3.34 26.35 9.72
CA ASP A 271 -3.15 25.57 10.95
C ASP A 271 -3.73 24.16 10.81
N TRP A 272 -4.91 23.98 10.20
CA TRP A 272 -5.55 22.68 9.93
C TRP A 272 -4.70 21.77 9.03
N HIS A 273 -3.97 22.33 8.05
CA HIS A 273 -3.03 21.61 7.21
C HIS A 273 -1.87 20.99 8.02
N ASN A 274 -1.57 21.56 9.18
CA ASN A 274 -0.58 21.07 10.14
C ASN A 274 -1.22 20.34 11.34
N CYS A 275 -2.56 20.31 11.48
CA CYS A 275 -3.21 20.10 12.79
C CYS A 275 -4.18 18.92 12.93
N TYR A 276 -4.41 18.10 11.90
CA TYR A 276 -5.34 16.97 12.05
C TYR A 276 -4.66 15.64 12.36
N PHE A 277 -4.50 15.31 13.65
CA PHE A 277 -4.95 14.02 14.20
C PHE A 277 -4.81 14.00 15.73
N ALA A 278 -5.94 13.87 16.42
CA ALA A 278 -6.03 13.38 17.80
C ALA A 278 -7.24 12.45 17.92
N HIS A 279 -7.29 11.44 17.05
CA HIS A 279 -8.15 10.28 17.24
C HIS A 279 -7.28 9.12 17.71
N VAL A 280 -7.72 8.41 18.73
CA VAL A 280 -7.08 7.19 19.24
C VAL A 280 -7.92 6.00 18.83
N ASP A 281 -7.24 5.01 18.27
CA ASP A 281 -7.78 3.67 18.11
C ASP A 281 -7.61 2.96 19.46
N LEU A 282 -8.70 2.86 20.21
CA LEU A 282 -8.75 2.21 21.51
C LEU A 282 -9.20 0.75 21.33
N HIS A 283 -8.36 -0.19 21.77
CA HIS A 283 -8.69 -1.62 21.71
C HIS A 283 -9.58 -1.98 22.90
N ILE A 284 -10.76 -2.53 22.62
CA ILE A 284 -11.71 -2.98 23.63
C ILE A 284 -11.53 -4.47 23.91
N TYR A 285 -11.36 -4.80 25.18
CA TYR A 285 -11.28 -6.17 25.71
C TYR A 285 -12.41 -6.44 26.70
N ILE A 286 -12.97 -7.66 26.68
CA ILE A 286 -13.90 -8.16 27.70
C ILE A 286 -13.17 -9.12 28.63
N ILE A 287 -13.23 -8.88 29.94
CA ILE A 287 -12.69 -9.76 30.97
C ILE A 287 -13.74 -10.84 31.32
N PRO A 288 -13.39 -12.14 31.25
CA PRO A 288 -14.27 -13.22 31.70
C PRO A 288 -14.56 -13.12 33.20
N LYS A 289 -15.80 -13.43 33.60
CA LYS A 289 -16.27 -13.29 34.99
C LYS A 289 -15.51 -14.20 35.96
N GLU A 290 -14.98 -15.32 35.46
CA GLU A 290 -14.29 -16.35 36.24
C GLU A 290 -12.97 -15.85 36.83
N VAL A 291 -12.36 -14.84 36.20
CA VAL A 291 -11.07 -14.26 36.62
C VAL A 291 -11.26 -13.06 37.55
N TRP A 292 -12.49 -12.60 37.74
CA TRP A 292 -12.82 -11.44 38.57
C TRP A 292 -13.14 -11.84 40.02
N LYS A 293 -12.41 -11.28 40.99
CA LYS A 293 -12.62 -11.55 42.43
C LYS A 293 -13.70 -10.60 42.98
N ASN A 294 -14.96 -11.05 42.99
CA ASN A 294 -16.12 -10.25 43.44
C ASN A 294 -15.95 -9.62 44.82
N ASN A 295 -15.41 -10.36 45.81
CA ASN A 295 -15.25 -9.87 47.18
C ASN A 295 -14.28 -8.69 47.30
N GLN A 296 -13.36 -8.53 46.34
CA GLN A 296 -12.30 -7.52 46.37
C GLN A 296 -12.44 -6.47 45.25
N ASN A 297 -13.42 -6.63 44.35
CA ASN A 297 -13.62 -5.77 43.17
C ASN A 297 -12.33 -5.55 42.36
N LEU A 298 -11.56 -6.62 42.17
CA LEU A 298 -10.31 -6.60 41.41
C LEU A 298 -10.09 -7.90 40.64
N ALA A 299 -9.25 -7.81 39.61
CA ALA A 299 -8.59 -8.96 38.98
C ALA A 299 -7.09 -8.67 38.93
N GLU A 300 -6.25 -9.70 39.03
CA GLU A 300 -4.81 -9.55 38.80
C GLU A 300 -4.54 -9.27 37.31
N ASN A 301 -3.47 -8.54 36.98
CA ASN A 301 -3.18 -8.19 35.59
C ASN A 301 -2.98 -9.42 34.68
N ASP A 302 -2.62 -10.58 35.24
CA ASP A 302 -2.56 -11.85 34.51
C ASP A 302 -3.91 -12.20 33.84
N ALA A 303 -5.03 -11.67 34.36
CA ALA A 303 -6.35 -11.78 33.75
C ALA A 303 -6.44 -11.15 32.35
N MET A 304 -5.56 -10.19 32.02
CA MET A 304 -5.49 -9.57 30.67
C MET A 304 -5.17 -10.62 29.60
N THR A 305 -4.42 -11.68 29.93
CA THR A 305 -4.08 -12.76 28.99
C THR A 305 -5.30 -13.61 28.59
N ASN A 306 -6.34 -13.63 29.42
CA ASN A 306 -7.60 -14.35 29.18
C ASN A 306 -8.69 -13.42 28.63
N ALA A 307 -8.38 -12.15 28.38
CA ALA A 307 -9.34 -11.16 27.89
C ALA A 307 -9.72 -11.45 26.43
N VAL A 308 -11.01 -11.28 26.11
CA VAL A 308 -11.54 -11.45 24.76
C VAL A 308 -11.51 -10.10 24.04
N SER A 309 -10.73 -10.01 22.98
CA SER A 309 -10.69 -8.84 22.09
C SER A 309 -12.02 -8.67 21.36
N VAL A 310 -12.67 -7.52 21.52
CA VAL A 310 -13.90 -7.15 20.80
C VAL A 310 -13.60 -6.41 19.50
N GLY A 311 -12.51 -5.64 19.47
CA GLY A 311 -12.12 -4.83 18.31
C GLY A 311 -11.64 -3.43 18.71
N PHE A 312 -11.56 -2.54 17.73
CA PHE A 312 -11.08 -1.16 17.93
C PHE A 312 -12.22 -0.17 17.80
N VAL A 313 -12.19 0.86 18.64
CA VAL A 313 -13.05 2.04 18.52
C VAL A 313 -12.18 3.27 18.28
N ARG A 314 -12.48 4.02 17.22
CA ARG A 314 -11.77 5.26 16.88
C ARG A 314 -12.52 6.45 17.47
N VAL A 315 -11.92 7.13 18.43
CA VAL A 315 -12.56 8.22 19.18
C VAL A 315 -11.60 9.39 19.44
N PRO A 316 -12.11 10.63 19.63
CA PRO A 316 -11.27 11.78 19.98
C PRO A 316 -10.58 11.63 21.35
N ASP A 317 -9.36 12.17 21.48
CA ASP A 317 -8.54 12.10 22.70
C ASP A 317 -9.21 12.71 23.95
N ASP A 318 -9.98 13.77 23.75
CA ASP A 318 -10.63 14.52 24.83
C ASP A 318 -12.02 14.00 25.21
N LEU A 319 -12.49 12.94 24.54
CA LEU A 319 -13.75 12.27 24.85
C LEU A 319 -13.69 11.69 26.28
N THR A 320 -14.74 11.89 27.06
CA THR A 320 -14.83 11.31 28.40
C THR A 320 -15.12 9.80 28.31
N ILE A 321 -14.71 9.03 29.33
CA ILE A 321 -15.04 7.60 29.39
C ILE A 321 -16.56 7.37 29.55
N ALA A 322 -17.27 8.32 30.15
CA ALA A 322 -18.73 8.30 30.20
C ALA A 322 -19.35 8.38 28.79
N ASP A 323 -18.85 9.29 27.94
CA ASP A 323 -19.35 9.46 26.57
C ASP A 323 -18.92 8.33 25.64
N LEU A 324 -17.77 7.69 25.91
CA LEU A 324 -17.29 6.51 25.18
C LEU A 324 -18.33 5.37 25.15
N ARG A 325 -19.20 5.26 26.16
CA ARG A 325 -20.27 4.24 26.20
C ARG A 325 -21.19 4.30 24.98
N ARG A 326 -21.48 5.51 24.47
CA ARG A 326 -22.34 5.67 23.28
C ARG A 326 -21.69 5.04 22.04
N HIS A 327 -20.41 5.31 21.84
CA HIS A 327 -19.63 4.75 20.71
C HIS A 327 -19.46 3.23 20.80
N ILE A 328 -19.34 2.68 22.01
CA ILE A 328 -19.29 1.22 22.22
C ILE A 328 -20.68 0.59 21.98
N PHE A 329 -21.76 1.29 22.33
CA PHE A 329 -23.12 0.82 22.10
C PHE A 329 -23.45 0.70 20.60
N ASP A 330 -22.97 1.65 19.78
CA ASP A 330 -23.12 1.59 18.33
C ASP A 330 -22.43 0.35 17.74
N ILE A 331 -21.25 -0.03 18.24
CA ILE A 331 -20.55 -1.28 17.86
C ILE A 331 -21.33 -2.51 18.34
N SER A 332 -21.99 -2.42 19.50
CA SER A 332 -22.67 -3.56 20.12
C SER A 332 -23.94 -4.00 19.37
N ASN A 333 -24.60 -3.10 18.64
CA ASN A 333 -25.80 -3.43 17.86
C ASN A 333 -25.52 -4.39 16.69
N ASP A 334 -24.28 -4.46 16.21
CA ASP A 334 -23.86 -5.38 15.15
C ASP A 334 -23.40 -6.75 15.67
N MET A 335 -23.25 -6.94 16.99
CA MET A 335 -22.64 -8.14 17.58
C MET A 335 -23.57 -8.84 18.58
N SER A 336 -24.09 -10.01 18.19
CA SER A 336 -25.06 -10.80 18.99
C SER A 336 -24.57 -11.24 20.39
N ASN A 337 -23.25 -11.26 20.63
CA ASN A 337 -22.64 -11.73 21.87
C ASN A 337 -22.05 -10.61 22.76
N PHE A 338 -22.34 -9.33 22.48
CA PHE A 338 -21.82 -8.22 23.29
C PHE A 338 -22.67 -7.99 24.57
N PRO A 339 -22.06 -7.72 25.74
CA PRO A 339 -22.80 -7.54 26.99
C PRO A 339 -23.65 -6.26 26.98
N LYS A 340 -24.97 -6.40 27.24
CA LYS A 340 -25.91 -5.27 27.30
C LYS A 340 -25.63 -4.28 28.44
N LYS A 341 -24.98 -4.74 29.51
CA LYS A 341 -24.52 -3.91 30.64
C LYS A 341 -23.10 -4.28 31.01
N PHE A 342 -22.22 -3.28 31.04
CA PHE A 342 -20.81 -3.48 31.34
C PHE A 342 -20.23 -2.36 32.22
N LEU A 343 -19.16 -2.69 32.93
CA LEU A 343 -18.37 -1.79 33.76
C LEU A 343 -17.00 -1.59 33.11
N TYR A 344 -16.48 -0.37 33.15
CA TYR A 344 -15.10 -0.10 32.74
C TYR A 344 -14.11 -0.53 33.81
N LEU A 345 -13.02 -1.11 33.37
CA LEU A 345 -11.88 -1.49 34.19
C LEU A 345 -10.63 -0.72 33.74
N ARG A 346 -9.79 -0.37 34.71
CA ARG A 346 -8.48 0.24 34.48
C ARG A 346 -7.39 -0.52 35.25
N SER A 347 -6.19 -0.60 34.69
CA SER A 347 -5.04 -1.15 35.40
C SER A 347 -4.52 -0.13 36.42
N VAL A 348 -4.32 -0.58 37.66
CA VAL A 348 -3.72 0.19 38.76
C VAL A 348 -2.70 -0.72 39.44
N GLY A 349 -1.42 -0.46 39.21
CA GLY A 349 -0.34 -1.32 39.69
C GLY A 349 -0.40 -2.71 39.05
N ARG A 350 -0.55 -3.76 39.88
CA ARG A 350 -0.60 -5.17 39.43
C ARG A 350 -2.03 -5.71 39.25
N CYS A 351 -3.05 -4.86 39.37
CA CYS A 351 -4.45 -5.28 39.33
C CYS A 351 -5.28 -4.43 38.38
N LEU A 352 -6.28 -5.04 37.74
CA LEU A 352 -7.41 -4.38 37.12
C LEU A 352 -8.44 -4.02 38.20
N THR A 353 -8.90 -2.78 38.18
CA THR A 353 -9.84 -2.23 39.15
C THR A 353 -11.01 -1.55 38.43
N LYS A 354 -12.17 -1.54 39.08
CA LYS A 354 -13.38 -0.89 38.55
C LYS A 354 -13.21 0.62 38.48
N VAL A 355 -13.53 1.20 37.32
CA VAL A 355 -13.68 2.65 37.17
C VAL A 355 -15.01 3.07 37.80
N LYS A 356 -14.97 4.01 38.76
CA LYS A 356 -16.19 4.52 39.41
C LYS A 356 -16.92 5.49 38.47
N GLN A 357 -18.24 5.60 38.63
CA GLN A 357 -19.06 6.44 37.75
C GLN A 357 -18.65 7.93 37.76
N GLN A 358 -18.23 8.46 38.90
CA GLN A 358 -17.68 9.82 38.96
C GLN A 358 -16.36 9.94 38.18
N GLN A 359 -15.51 8.91 38.25
CA GLN A 359 -14.26 8.86 37.49
C GLN A 359 -14.50 8.71 35.98
N GLU A 360 -15.61 8.09 35.55
CA GLU A 360 -15.97 8.02 34.12
C GLU A 360 -16.21 9.42 33.53
N LYS A 361 -16.70 10.38 34.33
CA LYS A 361 -16.93 11.77 33.91
C LYS A 361 -15.65 12.61 33.89
N GLU A 362 -14.67 12.25 34.71
CA GLU A 362 -13.41 12.99 34.87
C GLU A 362 -12.29 12.45 33.97
N LEU A 363 -12.26 11.14 33.73
CA LEU A 363 -11.26 10.49 32.89
C LEU A 363 -11.59 10.66 31.41
N LYS A 364 -10.55 10.91 30.62
CA LYS A 364 -10.63 11.04 29.16
C LYS A 364 -9.96 9.86 28.47
N VAL A 365 -10.27 9.63 27.19
CA VAL A 365 -9.65 8.58 26.36
C VAL A 365 -8.12 8.69 26.35
N LYS A 366 -7.57 9.91 26.32
CA LYS A 366 -6.12 10.13 26.41
C LYS A 366 -5.44 9.57 27.66
N ASN A 367 -6.18 9.30 28.73
CA ASN A 367 -5.65 8.65 29.94
C ASN A 367 -5.38 7.15 29.73
N TYR A 368 -5.91 6.55 28.66
CA TYR A 368 -5.76 5.13 28.34
C TYR A 368 -4.73 4.87 27.24
N ARG A 369 -3.86 5.84 26.90
CA ARG A 369 -2.78 5.66 25.91
C ARG A 369 -1.42 6.10 26.47
N PRO A 370 -0.30 5.72 25.84
CA PRO A 370 1.02 6.23 26.22
C PRO A 370 1.09 7.77 26.17
N PRO A 371 1.70 8.44 27.17
CA PRO A 371 2.46 7.87 28.30
C PRO A 371 1.63 7.49 29.54
N MET A 372 0.33 7.77 29.56
CA MET A 372 -0.53 7.57 30.75
C MET A 372 -0.91 6.09 30.98
N ALA A 373 -0.91 5.29 29.92
CA ALA A 373 -1.08 3.84 29.95
C ALA A 373 -0.07 3.15 29.03
N PHE A 374 0.25 1.89 29.29
CA PHE A 374 1.24 1.13 28.53
C PHE A 374 0.83 0.89 27.06
N ALA A 375 -0.47 0.71 26.81
CA ALA A 375 -1.05 0.48 25.49
C ALA A 375 -2.45 1.14 25.42
N PRO A 376 -2.94 1.50 24.21
CA PRO A 376 -4.26 2.09 23.99
C PRO A 376 -5.39 1.06 24.16
N GLU A 377 -5.60 0.59 25.39
CA GLU A 377 -6.52 -0.51 25.69
C GLU A 377 -7.52 -0.14 26.79
N ILE A 378 -8.77 -0.59 26.64
CA ILE A 378 -9.80 -0.48 27.67
C ILE A 378 -10.46 -1.83 27.91
N TYR A 379 -10.71 -2.13 29.18
CA TYR A 379 -11.21 -3.41 29.64
C TYR A 379 -12.65 -3.27 30.14
N LEU A 380 -13.50 -4.21 29.75
CA LEU A 380 -14.92 -4.26 30.10
C LEU A 380 -15.21 -5.51 30.93
N LEU A 381 -16.06 -5.37 31.95
CA LEU A 381 -16.62 -6.48 32.71
C LEU A 381 -18.14 -6.48 32.57
N GLU A 382 -18.72 -7.62 32.23
CA GLU A 382 -20.19 -7.75 32.13
C GLU A 382 -20.83 -7.70 33.54
N ASP A 383 -21.75 -6.75 33.76
CA ASP A 383 -22.46 -6.61 35.04
C ASP A 383 -23.56 -7.67 35.14
N SER A 384 -23.38 -8.64 36.05
CA SER A 384 -24.27 -9.80 36.22
C SER A 384 -25.23 -9.69 37.39
N ARG A 385 -25.42 -8.51 37.98
CA ARG A 385 -26.42 -8.32 39.04
C ARG A 385 -27.83 -8.56 38.52
N LYS A 386 -28.30 -9.81 38.67
CA LYS A 386 -29.72 -10.12 38.84
C LYS A 386 -30.19 -9.34 40.07
N ARG A 387 -31.37 -8.73 40.00
CA ARG A 387 -32.08 -8.35 41.23
C ARG A 387 -32.34 -9.67 41.96
N ASP A 388 -31.60 -9.91 43.03
CA ASP A 388 -31.94 -10.94 44.01
C ASP A 388 -33.20 -10.46 44.74
N ALA A 389 -34.36 -10.72 44.14
CA ALA A 389 -35.62 -10.77 44.85
C ALA A 389 -35.60 -12.04 45.73
N ASN A 390 -34.88 -11.97 46.86
CA ASN A 390 -35.05 -12.78 48.07
C ASN A 390 -33.77 -12.76 48.91
N ALA A 391 -33.56 -11.69 49.68
CA ALA A 391 -32.79 -11.75 50.91
C ALA A 391 -33.10 -10.50 51.76
N ASN A 392 -34.27 -10.50 52.42
CA ASN A 392 -34.52 -9.67 53.60
C ASN A 392 -35.26 -10.51 54.63
N PHE A 393 -34.48 -11.14 55.51
CA PHE A 393 -34.83 -11.54 56.88
C PHE A 393 -33.43 -11.75 57.50
N LEU A 394 -32.85 -10.87 58.31
CA LEU A 394 -33.34 -10.24 59.53
C LEU A 394 -32.47 -9.01 59.87
N ARG A 395 -33.12 -7.96 60.40
CA ARG A 395 -32.71 -7.02 61.47
C ARG A 395 -31.29 -6.40 61.38
N GLU A 396 -31.10 -5.07 61.35
CA GLU A 396 -31.64 -4.02 62.24
C GLU A 396 -31.70 -2.63 61.57
N SER A 397 -32.55 -1.75 62.11
CA SER A 397 -32.74 -0.31 61.77
C SER A 397 -32.28 0.57 62.96
N PRO A 398 -32.37 1.92 62.96
CA PRO A 398 -32.17 2.97 61.94
C PRO A 398 -31.16 4.07 62.44
N ILE A 399 -30.70 5.05 61.64
CA ILE A 399 -31.21 6.46 61.63
C ILE A 399 -30.46 7.33 60.56
N ASN A 400 -31.26 8.08 59.78
CA ASN A 400 -31.10 9.34 58.97
C ASN A 400 -30.07 9.45 57.81
N ARG A 401 -30.52 9.45 56.53
CA ARG A 401 -31.00 10.58 55.66
C ARG A 401 -29.88 11.58 55.31
N SER A 402 -29.55 11.91 54.06
CA SER A 402 -30.31 12.24 52.82
C SER A 402 -29.32 12.37 51.64
N SER A 403 -29.58 12.28 50.32
CA SER A 403 -30.73 12.01 49.46
C SER A 403 -30.15 11.55 48.10
N ALA A 404 -30.68 10.48 47.51
CA ALA A 404 -30.35 9.98 46.18
C ALA A 404 -31.51 10.33 45.22
N ASN A 405 -31.19 10.76 43.99
CA ASN A 405 -32.14 10.75 42.88
C ASN A 405 -31.63 9.81 41.80
N ASP A 406 -32.50 8.86 41.49
CA ASP A 406 -32.42 7.76 40.52
C ASP A 406 -33.09 8.21 39.21
N TYR A 407 -32.58 7.80 38.05
CA TYR A 407 -33.32 7.93 36.78
C TYR A 407 -33.11 6.71 35.89
N SER A 408 -34.23 6.01 35.70
CA SER A 408 -34.53 4.99 34.71
C SER A 408 -35.01 5.66 33.41
N TRP A 409 -34.67 5.09 32.25
CA TRP A 409 -35.16 5.56 30.94
C TRP A 409 -36.32 4.68 30.46
N GLU A 410 -37.53 5.22 30.51
CA GLU A 410 -38.73 4.68 29.87
C GLU A 410 -39.00 5.36 28.52
N HIS A 411 -39.57 4.58 27.60
CA HIS A 411 -40.01 4.96 26.27
C HIS A 411 -41.30 5.80 26.31
N ALA A 412 -41.46 6.71 25.36
CA ALA A 412 -42.76 7.26 24.99
C ALA A 412 -42.85 7.44 23.47
N ASP A 413 -43.76 6.69 22.85
CA ASP A 413 -44.42 7.01 21.58
C ASP A 413 -45.67 7.84 21.91
N ASP A 414 -46.05 8.79 21.05
CA ASP A 414 -47.47 9.05 20.79
C ASP A 414 -47.74 9.58 19.37
N LYS A 415 -48.93 9.26 18.89
CA LYS A 415 -49.36 9.20 17.48
C LYS A 415 -50.13 10.44 16.97
N SER A 416 -50.03 10.60 15.65
CA SER A 416 -51.07 10.93 14.65
C SER A 416 -51.67 12.34 14.55
N LEU A 417 -51.55 12.92 13.34
CA LEU A 417 -52.63 13.61 12.63
C LEU A 417 -52.55 13.29 11.11
N LEU A 418 -53.71 12.89 10.59
CA LEU A 418 -54.03 12.30 9.29
C LEU A 418 -53.95 13.26 8.08
N LEU A 419 -53.63 12.70 6.91
CA LEU A 419 -54.41 12.89 5.67
C LEU A 419 -54.06 11.77 4.65
N ASP A 420 -55.12 11.20 4.07
CA ASP A 420 -55.22 9.91 3.37
C ASP A 420 -55.43 10.12 1.82
N PRO A 421 -55.57 9.08 0.96
CA PRO A 421 -54.62 8.89 -0.16
C PRO A 421 -55.20 8.61 -1.59
N LEU A 422 -54.28 8.32 -2.54
CA LEU A 422 -54.37 7.57 -3.84
C LEU A 422 -54.89 8.32 -5.10
N PRO A 423 -54.64 7.88 -6.39
CA PRO A 423 -54.29 6.48 -6.78
C PRO A 423 -53.48 6.17 -8.10
N TRP A 424 -53.02 4.89 -8.23
CA TRP A 424 -52.55 4.05 -9.38
C TRP A 424 -51.27 4.45 -10.18
N GLN A 425 -50.38 3.57 -10.69
CA GLN A 425 -50.55 2.18 -11.15
C GLN A 425 -49.22 1.38 -11.23
N LYS A 426 -49.34 0.06 -10.98
CA LYS A 426 -48.34 -1.00 -11.06
C LYS A 426 -47.91 -1.31 -12.51
N SER A 427 -46.69 -1.83 -12.67
CA SER A 427 -46.47 -3.06 -13.45
C SER A 427 -45.34 -3.87 -12.84
N ALA A 428 -45.69 -5.09 -12.47
CA ALA A 428 -44.88 -6.07 -11.75
C ALA A 428 -44.18 -7.02 -12.74
N LEU A 429 -43.11 -7.66 -12.28
CA LEU A 429 -42.90 -9.10 -12.46
C LEU A 429 -41.88 -9.62 -11.45
N ASN A 430 -42.41 -10.33 -10.45
CA ASN A 430 -41.73 -11.23 -9.52
C ASN A 430 -41.12 -12.42 -10.29
N PRO A 431 -40.10 -13.13 -9.75
CA PRO A 431 -40.43 -14.37 -9.03
C PRO A 431 -39.52 -14.75 -7.84
N THR A 432 -40.19 -15.17 -6.76
CA THR A 432 -39.93 -16.33 -5.86
C THR A 432 -38.54 -16.62 -5.29
N ASN A 433 -38.49 -16.58 -3.95
CA ASN A 433 -37.61 -17.38 -3.10
C ASN A 433 -37.68 -18.87 -3.45
N GLN A 434 -36.56 -19.44 -3.89
CA GLN A 434 -36.21 -20.84 -3.63
C GLN A 434 -34.84 -20.88 -2.96
N LEU A 435 -34.81 -21.49 -1.78
CA LEU A 435 -33.61 -21.98 -1.12
C LEU A 435 -32.85 -22.90 -2.08
N ILE A 436 -31.73 -22.44 -2.63
CA ILE A 436 -30.76 -23.32 -3.28
C ILE A 436 -29.80 -23.83 -2.20
N VAL A 437 -30.08 -25.04 -1.73
CA VAL A 437 -29.07 -25.94 -1.18
C VAL A 437 -28.01 -26.13 -2.26
N SER A 438 -26.80 -25.62 -2.03
CA SER A 438 -25.65 -25.84 -2.91
C SER A 438 -25.40 -27.35 -3.06
N PRO A 439 -25.44 -27.92 -4.29
CA PRO A 439 -25.11 -29.32 -4.46
C PRO A 439 -23.60 -29.51 -4.25
N LYS A 440 -23.23 -30.46 -3.38
CA LYS A 440 -21.85 -30.95 -3.29
C LYS A 440 -21.42 -31.51 -4.65
N VAL A 441 -20.69 -30.72 -5.43
CA VAL A 441 -20.09 -31.17 -6.69
C VAL A 441 -18.89 -32.06 -6.36
N SER A 442 -18.94 -33.31 -6.84
CA SER A 442 -17.87 -34.30 -6.63
C SER A 442 -16.56 -33.86 -7.30
N PRO A 443 -15.39 -34.09 -6.67
CA PRO A 443 -14.06 -33.75 -7.20
C PRO A 443 -13.77 -34.30 -8.61
N ARG A 444 -14.48 -35.35 -9.05
CA ARG A 444 -14.31 -35.92 -10.40
C ARG A 444 -14.85 -35.04 -11.53
N ARG A 445 -15.85 -34.17 -11.28
CA ARG A 445 -16.36 -33.25 -12.33
C ARG A 445 -15.42 -32.08 -12.60
N LEU A 446 -14.72 -31.58 -11.58
CA LEU A 446 -13.72 -30.51 -11.72
C LEU A 446 -12.48 -30.95 -12.52
N VAL A 447 -12.11 -32.23 -12.46
CA VAL A 447 -11.02 -32.78 -13.28
C VAL A 447 -11.42 -32.89 -14.75
N LYS A 448 -12.65 -33.36 -15.05
CA LYS A 448 -13.15 -33.46 -16.43
C LYS A 448 -13.28 -32.11 -17.14
N VAL A 449 -13.79 -31.09 -16.45
CA VAL A 449 -13.90 -29.73 -17.02
C VAL A 449 -12.52 -29.12 -17.30
N ARG A 450 -11.53 -29.42 -16.44
CA ARG A 450 -10.14 -28.99 -16.65
C ARG A 450 -9.51 -29.66 -17.87
N GLU A 451 -9.73 -30.96 -18.07
CA GLU A 451 -9.24 -31.70 -19.24
C GLU A 451 -9.90 -31.25 -20.55
N GLU A 452 -11.18 -30.86 -20.54
CA GLU A 452 -11.86 -30.30 -21.72
C GLU A 452 -11.35 -28.89 -22.07
N GLN A 453 -11.10 -28.04 -21.07
CA GLN A 453 -10.50 -26.73 -21.30
C GLN A 453 -9.06 -26.83 -21.83
N GLU A 454 -8.28 -27.80 -21.35
CA GLU A 454 -6.92 -28.04 -21.81
C GLU A 454 -6.90 -28.56 -23.26
N ARG A 455 -7.86 -29.41 -23.65
CA ARG A 455 -8.05 -29.84 -25.05
C ARG A 455 -8.43 -28.69 -25.98
N LEU A 456 -9.34 -27.81 -25.56
CA LEU A 456 -9.73 -26.62 -26.33
C LEU A 456 -8.55 -25.66 -26.54
N TYR A 457 -7.72 -25.48 -25.50
CA TYR A 457 -6.52 -24.66 -25.59
C TYR A 457 -5.49 -25.23 -26.58
N LEU A 458 -5.22 -26.54 -26.50
CA LEU A 458 -4.35 -27.25 -27.45
C LEU A 458 -4.86 -27.18 -28.90
N GLN A 459 -6.17 -27.27 -29.11
CA GLN A 459 -6.78 -27.16 -30.44
C GLN A 459 -6.66 -25.75 -31.02
N GLN A 460 -6.84 -24.70 -30.21
CA GLN A 460 -6.60 -23.32 -30.63
C GLN A 460 -5.13 -23.06 -30.96
N GLU A 461 -4.20 -23.64 -30.19
CA GLU A 461 -2.76 -23.52 -30.45
C GLU A 461 -2.37 -24.19 -31.78
N GLN A 462 -2.93 -25.37 -32.09
CA GLN A 462 -2.73 -26.05 -33.37
C GLN A 462 -3.28 -25.25 -34.56
N LEU A 463 -4.46 -24.63 -34.42
CA LEU A 463 -5.03 -23.75 -35.46
C LEU A 463 -4.18 -22.49 -35.67
N ALA A 464 -3.65 -21.91 -34.59
CA ALA A 464 -2.76 -20.75 -34.66
C ALA A 464 -1.40 -21.10 -35.31
N ARG A 465 -0.90 -22.33 -35.11
CA ARG A 465 0.31 -22.83 -35.81
C ARG A 465 0.03 -23.03 -37.31
N LYS A 466 -1.12 -23.59 -37.68
CA LYS A 466 -1.53 -23.72 -39.09
C LYS A 466 -1.69 -22.38 -39.79
N ARG A 467 -2.29 -21.37 -39.15
CA ARG A 467 -2.41 -20.01 -39.72
C ARG A 467 -1.05 -19.40 -40.02
N ARG A 468 -0.08 -19.54 -39.11
CA ARG A 468 1.29 -19.04 -39.33
C ARG A 468 2.00 -19.74 -40.49
N GLN A 469 1.80 -21.05 -40.65
CA GLN A 469 2.36 -21.80 -41.79
C GLN A 469 1.76 -21.34 -43.13
N ILE A 470 0.47 -21.01 -43.17
CA ILE A 470 -0.21 -20.50 -44.37
C ILE A 470 0.29 -19.08 -44.70
N GLU A 471 0.45 -18.22 -43.70
CA GLU A 471 1.01 -16.86 -43.88
C GLU A 471 2.45 -16.92 -44.40
N ASP A 472 3.31 -17.76 -43.82
CA ASP A 472 4.69 -17.97 -44.29
C ASP A 472 4.73 -18.53 -45.72
N GLN A 473 3.78 -19.38 -46.09
CA GLN A 473 3.68 -19.94 -47.44
C GLN A 473 3.23 -18.90 -48.47
N GLN A 474 2.25 -18.06 -48.13
CA GLN A 474 1.83 -16.94 -48.98
C GLN A 474 2.96 -15.91 -49.17
N GLU A 475 3.76 -15.64 -48.13
CA GLU A 475 4.87 -14.70 -48.23
C GLU A 475 5.99 -15.23 -49.16
N ARG A 476 6.26 -16.55 -49.12
CA ARG A 476 7.19 -17.22 -50.04
C ARG A 476 6.71 -17.20 -51.50
N GLU A 477 5.42 -17.44 -51.72
CA GLU A 477 4.83 -17.40 -53.07
C GLU A 477 4.87 -15.98 -53.64
N GLN A 478 4.55 -14.96 -52.84
CA GLN A 478 4.68 -13.56 -53.25
C GLN A 478 6.13 -13.16 -53.55
N ALA A 479 7.09 -13.64 -52.77
CA ALA A 479 8.52 -13.42 -53.05
C ALA A 479 8.95 -14.09 -54.37
N ALA A 480 8.52 -15.32 -54.64
CA ALA A 480 8.82 -16.03 -55.88
C ALA A 480 8.26 -15.31 -57.13
N VAL A 481 7.05 -14.77 -57.05
CA VAL A 481 6.44 -13.98 -58.13
C VAL A 481 7.22 -12.68 -58.39
N LYS A 482 7.66 -11.98 -57.34
CA LYS A 482 8.50 -10.78 -57.47
C LYS A 482 9.85 -11.10 -58.12
N ILE A 483 10.47 -12.22 -57.76
CA ILE A 483 11.73 -12.68 -58.35
C ILE A 483 11.52 -13.02 -59.85
N GLN A 484 10.45 -13.73 -60.21
CA GLN A 484 10.13 -14.01 -61.62
C GLN A 484 9.86 -12.74 -62.44
N ALA A 485 9.19 -11.74 -61.87
CA ALA A 485 8.96 -10.45 -62.52
C ALA A 485 10.28 -9.68 -62.73
N ALA A 486 11.19 -9.70 -61.74
CA ALA A 486 12.51 -9.11 -61.86
C ALA A 486 13.36 -9.78 -62.95
N PHE A 487 13.33 -11.12 -63.05
CA PHE A 487 14.03 -11.86 -64.11
C PHE A 487 13.46 -11.58 -65.52
N ARG A 488 12.14 -11.40 -65.68
CA ARG A 488 11.55 -10.98 -66.97
C ARG A 488 12.01 -9.58 -67.39
N ASN A 489 12.01 -8.64 -66.46
CA ASN A 489 12.46 -7.27 -66.73
C ASN A 489 13.97 -7.19 -67.04
N TYR A 490 14.79 -8.03 -66.40
CA TYR A 490 16.21 -8.15 -66.71
C TYR A 490 16.45 -8.72 -68.12
N ARG A 491 15.68 -9.75 -68.51
CA ARG A 491 15.78 -10.38 -69.83
C ARG A 491 15.36 -9.46 -70.98
N GLN A 492 14.40 -8.56 -70.75
CA GLN A 492 13.96 -7.57 -71.75
C GLN A 492 14.94 -6.42 -71.97
N ARG A 493 15.86 -6.14 -71.02
CA ARG A 493 16.84 -5.04 -71.16
C ARG A 493 18.15 -5.43 -71.85
N ARG A 494 18.38 -6.72 -72.16
CA ARG A 494 19.63 -7.18 -72.78
C ARG A 494 19.43 -7.44 -74.27
N SER A 495 19.41 -6.36 -75.04
CA SER A 495 19.49 -6.38 -76.50
C SER A 495 20.60 -5.43 -76.97
N GLN A 496 21.84 -5.93 -76.93
CA GLN A 496 22.98 -5.67 -77.84
C GLN A 496 24.27 -6.23 -77.20
N PRO A 497 25.09 -7.05 -77.90
CA PRO A 497 26.34 -7.59 -77.36
C PRO A 497 27.57 -6.80 -77.83
N HIS A 498 28.57 -6.69 -76.96
CA HIS A 498 29.99 -6.61 -77.35
C HIS A 498 30.70 -7.75 -76.60
N GLU A 499 31.34 -8.65 -77.34
CA GLU A 499 31.37 -10.09 -77.01
C GLU A 499 32.64 -10.61 -76.30
N GLU A 500 33.69 -9.81 -76.09
CA GLU A 500 34.95 -10.34 -75.50
C GLU A 500 35.22 -9.95 -74.03
N ASP A 501 34.74 -8.80 -73.53
CA ASP A 501 34.87 -8.45 -72.10
C ASP A 501 33.84 -9.17 -71.21
N VAL A 502 32.78 -9.72 -71.82
CA VAL A 502 31.65 -10.33 -71.10
C VAL A 502 31.97 -11.75 -70.62
N VAL A 503 32.81 -12.49 -71.34
CA VAL A 503 33.13 -13.89 -70.98
C VAL A 503 34.03 -13.95 -69.75
N LEU A 504 35.04 -13.07 -69.66
CA LEU A 504 35.96 -12.97 -68.52
C LEU A 504 35.26 -12.51 -67.23
N GLU A 505 34.26 -11.63 -67.36
CA GLU A 505 33.46 -11.17 -66.24
C GLU A 505 32.44 -12.24 -65.79
N ILE A 506 31.88 -13.03 -66.73
CA ILE A 506 30.99 -14.16 -66.42
C ILE A 506 31.75 -15.24 -65.64
N ASP A 507 32.96 -15.62 -66.06
CA ASP A 507 33.75 -16.65 -65.36
C ASP A 507 34.10 -16.22 -63.93
N ARG A 508 34.44 -14.94 -63.71
CA ARG A 508 34.66 -14.39 -62.35
C ARG A 508 33.39 -14.42 -61.51
N LEU A 509 32.25 -14.04 -62.09
CA LEU A 509 30.97 -14.02 -61.38
C LEU A 509 30.48 -15.44 -61.06
N GLU A 510 30.77 -16.43 -61.90
CA GLU A 510 30.48 -17.85 -61.61
C GLU A 510 31.38 -18.39 -60.48
N GLU A 511 32.65 -18.01 -60.45
CA GLU A 511 33.56 -18.37 -59.36
C GLU A 511 33.14 -17.75 -58.01
N GLU A 512 32.76 -16.46 -58.01
CA GLU A 512 32.22 -15.78 -56.84
C GLU A 512 30.87 -16.38 -56.39
N ALA A 513 30.00 -16.72 -57.32
CA ALA A 513 28.73 -17.40 -57.02
C ALA A 513 28.99 -18.76 -56.36
N SER A 514 29.92 -19.56 -56.89
CA SER A 514 30.30 -20.85 -56.31
C SER A 514 30.85 -20.72 -54.89
N LYS A 515 31.72 -19.73 -54.64
CA LYS A 515 32.23 -19.39 -53.29
C LYS A 515 31.08 -19.01 -52.35
N LEU A 516 30.14 -18.17 -52.80
CA LEU A 516 28.97 -17.79 -52.01
C LEU A 516 28.08 -18.98 -51.64
N THR A 517 27.88 -19.94 -52.56
CA THR A 517 27.09 -21.14 -52.30
C THR A 517 27.74 -22.01 -51.24
N SER A 518 29.06 -22.23 -51.32
CA SER A 518 29.80 -23.00 -50.32
C SER A 518 29.78 -22.36 -48.92
N LEU A 519 29.81 -21.02 -48.85
CA LEU A 519 29.69 -20.26 -47.60
C LEU A 519 28.29 -20.37 -47.00
N LYS A 520 27.24 -20.30 -47.83
CA LYS A 520 25.85 -20.50 -47.39
C LYS A 520 25.64 -21.90 -46.82
N GLU A 521 26.14 -22.93 -47.48
CA GLU A 521 26.05 -24.31 -46.98
C GLU A 521 26.85 -24.52 -45.67
N ALA A 522 27.98 -23.84 -45.51
CA ALA A 522 28.73 -23.84 -44.25
C ALA A 522 27.97 -23.12 -43.13
N GLU A 523 27.31 -22.00 -43.43
CA GLU A 523 26.47 -21.25 -42.52
C GLU A 523 25.24 -22.04 -42.07
N GLU A 524 24.52 -22.69 -43.01
CA GLU A 524 23.37 -23.54 -42.71
C GLU A 524 23.75 -24.72 -41.80
N ARG A 525 24.91 -25.36 -42.04
CA ARG A 525 25.44 -26.40 -41.15
C ARG A 525 25.74 -25.88 -39.74
N ASN A 526 26.27 -24.67 -39.62
CA ASN A 526 26.53 -24.05 -38.33
C ASN A 526 25.22 -23.68 -37.60
N VAL A 527 24.24 -23.15 -38.31
CA VAL A 527 22.90 -22.85 -37.77
C VAL A 527 22.23 -24.13 -37.25
N LEU A 528 22.31 -25.23 -38.01
CA LEU A 528 21.76 -26.52 -37.59
C LEU A 528 22.43 -27.05 -36.31
N LYS A 529 23.76 -26.95 -36.21
CA LYS A 529 24.52 -27.32 -34.99
C LYS A 529 24.12 -26.48 -33.78
N VAL A 530 23.96 -25.17 -33.95
CA VAL A 530 23.53 -24.26 -32.88
C VAL A 530 22.09 -24.55 -32.47
N SER A 531 21.19 -24.81 -33.43
CA SER A 531 19.79 -25.18 -33.18
C SER A 531 19.69 -26.47 -32.36
N HIS A 532 20.43 -27.52 -32.75
CA HIS A 532 20.46 -28.78 -32.00
C HIS A 532 20.99 -28.59 -30.57
N ARG A 533 22.04 -27.76 -30.39
CA ARG A 533 22.57 -27.44 -29.05
C ARG A 533 21.57 -26.65 -28.21
N LEU A 534 20.78 -25.77 -28.81
CA LEU A 534 19.72 -25.00 -28.16
C LEU A 534 18.60 -25.93 -27.66
N ASP A 535 18.17 -26.89 -28.48
CA ASP A 535 17.12 -27.84 -28.10
C ASP A 535 17.59 -28.77 -26.98
N LYS A 536 18.84 -29.25 -27.01
CA LYS A 536 19.42 -30.01 -25.89
C LYS A 536 19.42 -29.22 -24.57
N LEU A 537 19.74 -27.92 -24.61
CA LEU A 537 19.70 -27.04 -23.44
C LEU A 537 18.27 -26.77 -22.93
N ARG A 538 17.29 -26.68 -23.84
CA ARG A 538 15.87 -26.53 -23.48
C ARG A 538 15.35 -27.78 -22.76
N THR A 539 15.67 -28.98 -23.26
CA THR A 539 15.28 -30.24 -22.61
C THR A 539 15.90 -30.35 -21.22
N LYS A 540 17.21 -30.07 -21.09
CA LYS A 540 17.89 -30.07 -19.78
C LYS A 540 17.28 -29.06 -18.81
N ARG A 541 16.89 -27.88 -19.28
CA ARG A 541 16.19 -26.88 -18.46
C ARG A 541 14.83 -27.41 -17.97
N PHE A 542 14.05 -28.02 -18.85
CA PHE A 542 12.75 -28.58 -18.50
C PHE A 542 12.86 -29.69 -17.44
N GLU A 543 13.85 -30.58 -17.55
CA GLU A 543 14.15 -31.61 -16.56
C GLU A 543 14.51 -31.02 -15.19
N LEU A 544 15.39 -30.01 -15.17
CA LEU A 544 15.80 -29.33 -13.93
C LEU A 544 14.66 -28.54 -13.27
N GLU A 545 13.79 -27.90 -14.06
CA GLU A 545 12.58 -27.23 -13.55
C GLU A 545 11.60 -28.25 -12.95
N THR A 546 11.43 -29.40 -13.60
CA THR A 546 10.58 -30.49 -13.10
C THR A 546 11.12 -31.07 -11.78
N ASN A 547 12.43 -31.32 -11.69
CA ASN A 547 13.08 -31.79 -10.47
C ASN A 547 12.97 -30.77 -9.34
N ARG A 548 13.17 -29.48 -9.63
CA ARG A 548 12.99 -28.42 -8.64
C ARG A 548 11.57 -28.39 -8.09
N ASP A 549 10.57 -28.51 -8.96
CA ASP A 549 9.17 -28.48 -8.54
C ASP A 549 8.82 -29.71 -7.69
N LEU A 550 9.41 -30.88 -7.96
CA LEU A 550 9.32 -32.08 -7.11
C LEU A 550 9.92 -31.84 -5.72
N VAL A 551 11.13 -31.28 -5.64
CA VAL A 551 11.80 -30.94 -4.36
C VAL A 551 11.00 -29.93 -3.56
N VAL A 552 10.43 -28.91 -4.21
CA VAL A 552 9.57 -27.90 -3.56
C VAL A 552 8.30 -28.54 -3.00
N ARG A 553 7.65 -29.45 -3.73
CA ARG A 553 6.48 -30.20 -3.21
C ARG A 553 6.85 -31.05 -2.00
N ARG A 554 8.00 -31.72 -2.03
CA ARG A 554 8.51 -32.51 -0.90
C ARG A 554 8.76 -31.63 0.33
N LEU A 555 9.34 -30.44 0.14
CA LEU A 555 9.54 -29.46 1.21
C LEU A 555 8.21 -28.99 1.83
N GLN A 556 7.19 -28.72 1.01
CA GLN A 556 5.87 -28.33 1.49
C GLN A 556 5.20 -29.45 2.30
N GLN A 557 5.32 -30.70 1.86
CA GLN A 557 4.82 -31.87 2.59
C GLN A 557 5.52 -32.02 3.95
N LEU A 558 6.84 -31.90 3.99
CA LEU A 558 7.61 -31.96 5.24
C LEU A 558 7.23 -30.81 6.20
N GLN A 559 7.02 -29.59 5.69
CA GLN A 559 6.56 -28.47 6.51
C GLN A 559 5.17 -28.72 7.10
N ALA A 560 4.24 -29.28 6.31
CA ALA A 560 2.91 -29.65 6.78
C ALA A 560 2.97 -30.75 7.86
N GLN A 561 3.83 -31.76 7.67
CA GLN A 561 4.03 -32.83 8.65
C GLN A 561 4.58 -32.31 9.97
N VAL A 562 5.60 -31.43 9.94
CA VAL A 562 6.16 -30.80 11.16
C VAL A 562 5.11 -29.93 11.86
N ALA A 563 4.35 -29.14 11.10
CA ALA A 563 3.28 -28.31 11.68
C ALA A 563 2.15 -29.14 12.29
N HIS A 564 1.84 -30.31 11.72
CA HIS A 564 0.87 -31.26 12.27
C HIS A 564 1.40 -31.90 13.57
N GLN A 565 2.66 -32.36 13.58
CA GLN A 565 3.28 -32.92 14.79
C GLN A 565 3.32 -31.92 15.95
N ARG A 566 3.74 -30.67 15.69
CA ARG A 566 3.74 -29.60 16.70
C ARG A 566 2.35 -29.33 17.29
N ARG A 567 1.30 -29.39 16.47
CA ARG A 567 -0.09 -29.26 16.94
C ARG A 567 -0.48 -30.42 17.83
N LYS A 568 -0.23 -31.66 17.39
CA LYS A 568 -0.50 -32.87 18.17
C LYS A 568 0.23 -32.85 19.52
N GLU A 569 1.49 -32.46 19.55
CA GLU A 569 2.27 -32.34 20.79
C GLU A 569 1.75 -31.24 21.70
N LYS A 570 1.37 -30.08 21.14
CA LYS A 570 0.73 -28.99 21.91
C LYS A 570 -0.59 -29.44 22.53
N ASP A 571 -1.41 -30.20 21.80
CA ASP A 571 -2.69 -30.71 22.30
C ASP A 571 -2.48 -31.79 23.37
N LEU A 572 -1.51 -32.69 23.18
CA LEU A 572 -1.13 -33.69 24.18
C LEU A 572 -0.60 -33.03 25.46
N TRP A 573 0.24 -32.00 25.32
CA TRP A 573 0.77 -31.23 26.44
C TRP A 573 -0.36 -30.52 27.20
N LYS A 574 -1.32 -29.90 26.49
CA LYS A 574 -2.51 -29.30 27.11
C LYS A 574 -3.32 -30.32 27.90
N GLN A 575 -3.57 -31.50 27.34
CA GLN A 575 -4.30 -32.57 28.02
C GLN A 575 -3.57 -33.03 29.29
N LYS A 576 -2.26 -33.26 29.21
CA LYS A 576 -1.45 -33.66 30.37
C LYS A 576 -1.38 -32.57 31.42
N TYR A 577 -1.20 -31.32 31.04
CA TYR A 577 -1.19 -30.19 31.98
C TYR A 577 -2.50 -30.10 32.77
N ILE A 578 -3.64 -30.31 32.11
CA ILE A 578 -4.95 -30.35 32.77
C ILE A 578 -5.06 -31.53 33.73
N LEU A 579 -4.54 -32.70 33.36
CA LEU A 579 -4.54 -33.89 34.22
C LEU A 579 -3.60 -33.74 35.43
N GLU A 580 -2.41 -33.18 35.22
CA GLU A 580 -1.40 -32.95 36.26
C GLU A 580 -1.88 -31.92 37.28
N LYS A 581 -2.54 -30.85 36.82
CA LYS A 581 -3.16 -29.84 37.68
C LYS A 581 -4.20 -30.43 38.64
N ASN A 582 -4.78 -31.58 38.30
CA ASN A 582 -5.80 -32.25 39.09
C ASN A 582 -5.26 -33.42 39.95
N ARG A 583 -3.94 -33.69 39.96
CA ARG A 583 -3.33 -34.79 40.72
C ARG A 583 -2.56 -34.26 41.95
N PRO A 584 -2.64 -34.93 43.12
CA PRO A 584 -1.72 -34.66 44.22
C PRO A 584 -0.34 -35.24 43.88
N THR A 585 0.70 -34.48 44.20
CA THR A 585 2.13 -34.69 43.89
C THR A 585 2.61 -36.12 44.11
N SER A 586 3.08 -36.77 43.03
CA SER A 586 3.90 -37.98 43.08
C SER A 586 4.89 -38.04 41.89
N ASN A 587 6.05 -38.64 42.16
CA ASN A 587 7.31 -38.66 41.41
C ASN A 587 7.30 -39.38 40.03
N ASP A 588 6.72 -38.78 38.98
CA ASP A 588 6.80 -39.32 37.60
C ASP A 588 7.68 -38.49 36.63
N HIS A 589 8.71 -37.80 37.13
CA HIS A 589 9.55 -36.90 36.30
C HIS A 589 10.47 -37.61 35.29
N ALA A 590 10.83 -38.88 35.50
CA ALA A 590 11.78 -39.60 34.65
C ALA A 590 11.19 -40.04 33.29
N ASP A 591 9.93 -40.51 33.25
CA ASP A 591 9.26 -40.90 31.98
C ASP A 591 9.01 -39.70 31.07
N LEU A 592 8.78 -38.52 31.66
CA LEU A 592 8.54 -37.30 30.89
C LEU A 592 9.80 -36.80 30.16
N HIS A 593 10.97 -36.95 30.80
CA HIS A 593 12.26 -36.58 30.23
C HIS A 593 12.64 -37.47 29.04
N ASP A 594 12.55 -38.79 29.19
CA ASP A 594 12.89 -39.72 28.10
C ASP A 594 12.00 -39.50 26.86
N ARG A 595 10.72 -39.17 27.06
CA ARG A 595 9.79 -38.89 25.96
C ARG A 595 10.02 -37.52 25.31
N LEU A 596 10.49 -36.52 26.07
CA LEU A 596 10.90 -35.22 25.54
C LEU A 596 12.16 -35.37 24.67
N ASP A 597 13.10 -36.22 25.08
CA ASP A 597 14.31 -36.50 24.32
C ASP A 597 14.01 -37.24 23.02
N GLN A 598 13.09 -38.22 23.02
CA GLN A 598 12.62 -38.88 21.80
C GLN A 598 11.95 -37.91 20.82
N VAL A 599 11.13 -36.98 21.31
CA VAL A 599 10.50 -35.94 20.48
C VAL A 599 11.56 -35.00 19.90
N THR A 600 12.50 -34.55 20.73
CA THR A 600 13.60 -33.66 20.32
C THR A 600 14.47 -34.31 19.25
N MET A 601 14.76 -35.60 19.37
CA MET A 601 15.52 -36.36 18.37
C MET A 601 14.79 -36.44 17.03
N ARG A 602 13.47 -36.70 17.02
CA ARG A 602 12.65 -36.72 15.79
C ARG A 602 12.57 -35.34 15.13
N LEU A 603 12.45 -34.29 15.93
CA LEU A 603 12.42 -32.91 15.45
C LEU A 603 13.77 -32.54 14.80
N ASN A 604 14.88 -32.92 15.43
CA ASN A 604 16.24 -32.71 14.93
C ASN A 604 16.54 -33.51 13.64
N HIS A 605 16.03 -34.73 13.53
CA HIS A 605 16.12 -35.49 12.28
C HIS A 605 15.36 -34.79 11.14
N THR A 606 14.13 -34.34 11.40
CA THR A 606 13.27 -33.70 10.39
C THR A 606 13.82 -32.34 9.96
N THR A 607 14.46 -31.58 10.86
CA THR A 607 15.15 -30.33 10.51
C THR A 607 16.39 -30.58 9.64
N LYS A 608 17.17 -31.63 9.89
CA LYS A 608 18.30 -32.02 9.02
C LYS A 608 17.84 -32.37 7.61
N VAL A 609 16.78 -33.18 7.46
CA VAL A 609 16.21 -33.53 6.14
C VAL A 609 15.73 -32.27 5.40
N ARG A 610 15.11 -31.33 6.13
CA ARG A 610 14.70 -30.04 5.56
C ARG A 610 15.90 -29.21 5.09
N GLN A 611 16.97 -29.11 5.89
CA GLN A 611 18.18 -28.37 5.52
C GLN A 611 18.83 -28.95 4.25
N GLN A 612 18.85 -30.29 4.12
CA GLN A 612 19.37 -30.97 2.94
C GLN A 612 18.53 -30.64 1.68
N ALA A 613 17.20 -30.71 1.78
CA ALA A 613 16.33 -30.35 0.65
C ALA A 613 16.40 -28.85 0.29
N GLU A 614 16.61 -27.96 1.26
CA GLU A 614 16.85 -26.53 1.01
C GLU A 614 18.22 -26.27 0.36
N TYR A 615 19.23 -27.11 0.63
CA TYR A 615 20.52 -27.06 -0.05
C TYR A 615 20.41 -27.53 -1.50
N GLU A 616 19.77 -28.68 -1.75
CA GLU A 616 19.53 -29.20 -3.11
C GLU A 616 18.73 -28.20 -3.96
N SER A 617 17.70 -27.56 -3.39
CA SER A 617 16.96 -26.51 -4.09
C SER A 617 17.83 -25.30 -4.46
N ARG A 618 18.84 -24.96 -3.64
CA ARG A 618 19.76 -23.84 -3.93
C ARG A 618 20.72 -24.21 -5.06
N LEU A 619 21.25 -25.42 -5.07
CA LEU A 619 22.13 -25.92 -6.13
C LEU A 619 21.40 -25.92 -7.49
N LEU A 620 20.18 -26.46 -7.54
CA LEU A 620 19.35 -26.46 -8.75
C LEU A 620 19.06 -25.04 -9.28
N ARG A 621 18.92 -24.05 -8.39
CA ARG A 621 18.73 -22.64 -8.81
C ARG A 621 19.99 -22.07 -9.45
N GLN A 622 21.17 -22.40 -8.95
CA GLN A 622 22.44 -21.95 -9.52
C GLN A 622 22.65 -22.56 -10.91
N GLU A 623 22.37 -23.86 -11.10
CA GLU A 623 22.45 -24.50 -12.41
C GLU A 623 21.45 -23.90 -13.42
N LEU A 624 20.22 -23.63 -13.00
CA LEU A 624 19.22 -22.96 -13.85
C LEU A 624 19.64 -21.54 -14.23
N GLN A 625 20.28 -20.80 -13.32
CA GLN A 625 20.82 -19.48 -13.62
C GLN A 625 21.95 -19.53 -14.65
N GLN A 626 22.87 -20.49 -14.51
CA GLN A 626 23.94 -20.72 -15.49
C GLN A 626 23.35 -21.06 -16.87
N ILE A 627 22.43 -22.03 -16.95
CA ILE A 627 21.77 -22.40 -18.21
C ILE A 627 21.00 -21.23 -18.81
N SER A 628 20.28 -20.44 -18.00
CA SER A 628 19.56 -19.25 -18.46
C SER A 628 20.51 -18.19 -19.01
N SER A 629 21.68 -18.01 -18.40
CA SER A 629 22.69 -17.06 -18.89
C SER A 629 23.27 -17.50 -20.23
N THR A 630 23.53 -18.80 -20.41
CA THR A 630 24.01 -19.38 -21.67
C THR A 630 22.96 -19.25 -22.77
N LEU A 631 21.68 -19.53 -22.47
CA LEU A 631 20.57 -19.37 -23.41
C LEU A 631 20.39 -17.92 -23.86
N ASN A 632 20.49 -16.97 -22.92
CA ASN A 632 20.42 -15.54 -23.22
C ASN A 632 21.62 -15.07 -24.06
N GLY A 633 22.82 -15.61 -23.79
CA GLY A 633 24.01 -15.38 -24.62
C GLY A 633 23.81 -15.85 -26.05
N ILE A 634 23.33 -17.09 -26.24
CA ILE A 634 23.06 -17.67 -27.57
C ILE A 634 21.95 -16.90 -28.31
N GLN A 635 20.90 -16.45 -27.61
CA GLN A 635 19.85 -15.60 -28.22
C GLN A 635 20.36 -14.23 -28.66
N LYS A 636 21.40 -13.69 -28.02
CA LYS A 636 22.00 -12.39 -28.37
C LYS A 636 22.82 -12.46 -29.67
N TYR A 637 23.22 -13.66 -30.09
CA TYR A 637 23.85 -13.94 -31.39
C TYR A 637 22.83 -14.23 -32.50
N ARG A 638 21.53 -14.00 -32.28
CA ARG A 638 20.57 -13.97 -33.38
C ARG A 638 20.92 -12.77 -34.27
N PHE A 639 21.47 -13.09 -35.44
CA PHE A 639 22.02 -12.17 -36.43
C PHE A 639 21.22 -10.87 -36.58
N PRO A 640 21.89 -9.71 -36.78
CA PRO A 640 21.21 -8.50 -37.22
C PRO A 640 20.44 -8.85 -38.50
N LYS A 641 19.15 -8.50 -38.53
CA LYS A 641 18.44 -8.37 -39.82
C LYS A 641 19.31 -7.44 -40.66
N GLN A 642 19.98 -7.97 -41.68
CA GLN A 642 20.64 -7.13 -42.68
C GLN A 642 19.59 -6.15 -43.19
N ALA A 643 19.91 -4.87 -43.05
CA ALA A 643 19.19 -3.79 -43.68
C ALA A 643 19.05 -4.13 -45.16
N THR A 644 17.82 -4.19 -45.64
CA THR A 644 17.51 -4.05 -47.06
C THR A 644 17.75 -2.59 -47.43
N ASP A 645 19.00 -2.18 -47.53
CA ASP A 645 19.39 -1.00 -48.30
C ASP A 645 19.80 -1.48 -49.70
N PRO A 646 19.18 -0.95 -50.77
CA PRO A 646 19.59 -1.30 -52.11
C PRO A 646 20.98 -0.71 -52.35
N ILE A 647 21.92 -1.57 -52.75
CA ILE A 647 23.22 -1.15 -53.28
C ILE A 647 22.94 -0.35 -54.56
N SER A 648 22.89 0.98 -54.43
CA SER A 648 22.99 1.91 -55.55
C SER A 648 24.45 1.90 -56.01
N LEU A 649 24.75 1.08 -57.01
CA LEU A 649 26.01 1.16 -57.74
C LEU A 649 25.96 2.42 -58.60
N ASN A 650 26.48 3.53 -58.09
CA ASN A 650 26.74 4.74 -58.87
C ASN A 650 27.98 4.50 -59.75
N ILE A 651 27.75 4.01 -60.97
CA ILE A 651 28.73 4.15 -62.05
C ILE A 651 28.49 5.52 -62.69
N THR A 652 29.39 6.46 -62.40
CA THR A 652 29.42 7.75 -63.07
C THR A 652 30.44 7.64 -64.20
N LEU A 653 29.98 7.48 -65.44
CA LEU A 653 30.79 7.75 -66.63
C LEU A 653 30.03 8.74 -67.51
N LYS A 654 30.64 9.92 -67.64
CA LYS A 654 30.26 11.04 -68.51
C LYS A 654 29.93 10.55 -69.92
N TYR A 655 28.83 11.03 -70.50
CA TYR A 655 28.81 11.86 -71.72
C TYR A 655 27.48 12.61 -71.79
#